data_AF-A0A352AL29-F1
#
_entry.id   AF-A0A352AL29-F1
#
_cell.length_a   1.000
_cell.length_b   1.000
_cell.length_c   1.000
_cell.angle_alpha   90.00
_cell.angle_beta   90.00
_cell.angle_gamma   90.00
#
_symmetry.space_group_name_H-M   'P 1'
#
loop_
_entity.id
_entity.type
_entity.pdbx_description
1 polymer ?
#
loop_
_entity_poly.entity_id
_entity_poly.type
_entity_poly.pdbx_seq_one_letter_code
_entity_poly.pdbx_strand_id
1 'polypeptide(L)'
;AENTPVPPRVGGLGGLNDRYSLSSEEVIPLSPNDYIHEIVSGFEQMYRFLMARREVLLAANGPLAGMSRKRVRFIFRPTRIYGAILQKLSDPKYLRDGVDYSIEIDILSRAYTVTPEKPAAWPILQAERQAMEQLDIPYFAAYPHRDELPIGVEAPIGQYFQEPSYIQVLNQLQRLSEMDLAQQIELIKGSIYARVMRTPLTQPSVSASRVDVSTITPLSREELVKEATRLAEEIQERAIWGTDGSVKWISFGYIPNAARFQLMPLPEDLYNGNGGIALFLAALDFVRGTNQFRELVLGAVQPIRQLLHCSDPDSTRSLVRQGIGAGTGLGSIIYALVRISQFLGEGTLLDDAQRVAALITPNLIAADEQFDTIGGAAGAILGLLALYEQTGKFGILERAVDCGHHLLAHQCDAFRGPTLSQSLLNRPNAKGQTPKSGRAWQILGQRLYTGFSHGAAGIAYALLRLYAVTYDNVYLEAADEAIAYERSVFSPAAANWPDLRQIAQQPNGQPGFMVSWCHGAAGIGLARLGGLSIWQTDDIVQDVDIALQTTQRYPLEDVDCLCCGNFGRIEMLLVGAETLARPDLAEMAATKAAWVVHRAAAVGGYQFLNLPSSVFSPSFFQGTAGIGYELLRLAYPQLLPSVLLLAKCIAKSFLLSIST
;
A
#
# COMPACT_ATOMS: atom_id res chain seq x y z
N ALA A 1 37.07 -50.96 27.05
CA ALA A 1 37.69 -50.81 25.72
C ALA A 1 36.76 -51.53 24.76
N GLU A 2 36.13 -50.93 23.77
CA GLU A 2 36.51 -49.79 22.93
C GLU A 2 35.31 -48.89 22.65
N ASN A 3 35.61 -47.58 22.56
CA ASN A 3 34.72 -46.52 22.09
C ASN A 3 34.55 -46.62 20.56
N THR A 4 33.31 -46.64 20.08
CA THR A 4 32.97 -46.19 18.72
C THR A 4 32.12 -44.92 18.82
N PRO A 5 32.51 -43.79 18.20
CA PRO A 5 31.75 -42.54 18.31
C PRO A 5 30.59 -42.49 17.30
N VAL A 6 29.44 -42.07 17.81
CA VAL A 6 28.23 -41.69 17.07
C VAL A 6 28.46 -40.32 16.40
N PRO A 7 28.08 -40.11 15.12
CA PRO A 7 28.24 -38.81 14.45
C PRO A 7 27.23 -37.77 15.02
N PRO A 8 27.61 -36.48 15.11
CA PRO A 8 26.73 -35.46 15.67
C PRO A 8 25.61 -35.09 14.69
N ARG A 9 24.41 -34.86 15.24
CA ARG A 9 23.25 -34.29 14.55
C ARG A 9 23.51 -32.83 14.19
N VAL A 10 23.30 -32.47 12.92
CA VAL A 10 23.34 -31.10 12.42
C VAL A 10 22.12 -30.34 12.97
N GLY A 11 22.38 -29.37 13.84
CA GLY A 11 21.39 -28.44 14.38
C GLY A 11 21.35 -27.11 13.60
N GLY A 12 20.13 -26.56 13.54
CA GLY A 12 19.73 -25.16 13.35
C GLY A 12 20.69 -24.13 12.74
N LEU A 13 20.23 -23.55 11.64
CA LEU A 13 20.70 -22.32 11.00
C LEU A 13 20.85 -21.16 12.00
N GLY A 14 22.09 -20.77 12.26
CA GLY A 14 22.49 -19.49 12.85
C GLY A 14 23.82 -19.09 12.19
N GLY A 15 23.86 -17.89 11.59
CA GLY A 15 24.94 -17.47 10.71
C GLY A 15 26.32 -17.52 11.34
N LEU A 16 27.26 -18.15 10.65
CA LEU A 16 28.70 -17.95 10.78
C LEU A 16 29.31 -18.25 9.41
N ASN A 17 29.91 -17.21 8.81
CA ASN A 17 30.96 -17.36 7.82
C ASN A 17 32.09 -18.14 8.51
N ASP A 18 32.22 -19.44 8.28
CA ASP A 18 33.51 -20.10 8.34
C ASP A 18 33.57 -21.34 7.47
N ARG A 19 34.74 -21.48 6.85
CA ARG A 19 35.05 -22.26 5.66
C ARG A 19 34.98 -23.76 5.94
N TYR A 20 34.15 -24.48 5.19
CA TYR A 20 34.42 -25.88 4.86
C TYR A 20 35.10 -25.94 3.49
N SER A 21 36.42 -26.18 3.53
CA SER A 21 37.25 -26.46 2.36
C SER A 21 36.94 -27.87 1.84
N LEU A 22 36.00 -27.97 0.91
CA LEU A 22 35.95 -29.07 -0.05
C LEU A 22 36.74 -28.66 -1.30
N SER A 23 37.53 -29.59 -1.81
CA SER A 23 38.36 -29.45 -3.00
C SER A 23 37.57 -29.01 -4.24
N SER A 24 37.83 -27.78 -4.70
CA SER A 24 38.00 -27.33 -6.10
C SER A 24 37.10 -27.94 -7.21
N GLU A 25 35.79 -27.86 -7.04
CA GLU A 25 34.91 -27.38 -8.12
C GLU A 25 34.14 -26.21 -7.51
N GLU A 26 34.24 -25.01 -8.08
CA GLU A 26 33.40 -23.88 -7.68
C GLU A 26 31.94 -24.29 -7.92
N VAL A 27 31.26 -24.79 -6.89
CA VAL A 27 29.81 -24.98 -6.93
C VAL A 27 29.20 -23.59 -6.94
N ILE A 28 29.01 -23.04 -8.13
CA ILE A 28 28.26 -21.80 -8.34
C ILE A 28 26.81 -22.12 -7.92
N PRO A 29 26.29 -21.51 -6.84
CA PRO A 29 24.92 -21.76 -6.43
C PRO A 29 23.98 -21.25 -7.53
N LEU A 30 23.28 -22.17 -8.19
CA LEU A 30 22.31 -21.84 -9.22
C LEU A 30 21.09 -21.15 -8.57
N SER A 31 20.69 -20.00 -9.12
CA SER A 31 19.49 -19.31 -8.65
C SER A 31 18.29 -19.70 -9.51
N PRO A 32 17.12 -20.03 -8.91
CA PRO A 32 15.88 -20.19 -9.66
C PRO A 32 15.50 -19.01 -10.57
N ASN A 33 16.02 -17.80 -10.33
CA ASN A 33 15.72 -16.65 -11.17
C ASN A 33 16.34 -16.79 -12.57
N ASP A 34 17.49 -17.47 -12.66
CA ASP A 34 18.22 -17.67 -13.91
C ASP A 34 17.55 -18.75 -14.79
N TYR A 35 16.61 -19.51 -14.21
CA TYR A 35 15.90 -20.62 -14.84
C TYR A 35 14.37 -20.42 -14.83
N ILE A 36 13.92 -19.16 -14.75
CA ILE A 36 12.49 -18.84 -14.67
C ILE A 36 11.71 -19.37 -15.87
N HIS A 37 12.32 -19.34 -17.07
CA HIS A 37 11.69 -19.83 -18.29
C HIS A 37 11.48 -21.36 -18.25
N GLU A 38 12.48 -22.11 -17.77
CA GLU A 38 12.42 -23.56 -17.62
C GLU A 38 11.39 -23.98 -16.56
N ILE A 39 11.34 -23.25 -15.43
CA ILE A 39 10.35 -23.49 -14.37
C ILE A 39 8.93 -23.27 -14.91
N VAL A 40 8.70 -22.14 -15.60
CA VAL A 40 7.41 -21.82 -16.20
C VAL A 40 7.03 -22.83 -17.27
N SER A 41 7.96 -23.20 -18.15
CA SER A 41 7.73 -24.21 -19.18
C SER A 41 7.36 -25.58 -18.61
N GLY A 42 8.05 -26.02 -17.55
CA GLY A 42 7.74 -27.29 -16.87
C GLY A 42 6.36 -27.26 -16.20
N PHE A 43 6.01 -26.13 -15.57
CA PHE A 43 4.69 -25.92 -14.98
C PHE A 43 3.58 -25.95 -16.05
N GLU A 44 3.76 -25.22 -17.16
CA GLU A 44 2.83 -25.20 -18.29
C GLU A 44 2.57 -26.59 -18.86
N GLN A 45 3.64 -27.36 -19.07
CA GLN A 45 3.55 -28.72 -19.60
C GLN A 45 2.70 -29.62 -18.69
N MET A 46 2.96 -29.59 -17.37
CA MET A 46 2.18 -30.36 -16.41
C MET A 46 0.73 -29.88 -16.34
N TYR A 47 0.50 -28.57 -16.31
CA TYR A 47 -0.83 -27.99 -16.22
C TYR A 47 -1.69 -28.38 -17.43
N ARG A 48 -1.18 -28.19 -18.66
CA ARG A 48 -1.88 -28.58 -19.89
C ARG A 48 -2.09 -30.08 -19.97
N PHE A 49 -1.15 -30.89 -19.45
CA PHE A 49 -1.35 -32.34 -19.33
C PHE A 49 -2.52 -32.70 -18.41
N LEU A 50 -2.62 -32.09 -17.22
CA LEU A 50 -3.74 -32.30 -16.31
C LEU A 50 -5.06 -31.87 -16.95
N MET A 51 -5.06 -30.74 -17.67
CA MET A 51 -6.22 -30.24 -18.39
C MET A 51 -6.68 -31.21 -19.50
N ALA A 52 -5.73 -31.74 -20.28
CA ALA A 52 -6.01 -32.72 -21.34
C ALA A 52 -6.45 -34.10 -20.81
N ARG A 53 -6.09 -34.44 -19.56
CA ARG A 53 -6.48 -35.70 -18.90
C ARG A 53 -7.62 -35.54 -17.91
N ARG A 54 -8.30 -34.39 -17.89
CA ARG A 54 -9.35 -34.06 -16.92
C ARG A 54 -10.40 -35.16 -16.77
N GLU A 55 -10.94 -35.66 -17.88
CA GLU A 55 -12.00 -36.69 -17.84
C GLU A 55 -11.52 -37.99 -17.15
N VAL A 56 -10.29 -38.42 -17.44
CA VAL A 56 -9.70 -39.62 -16.83
C VAL A 56 -9.43 -39.40 -15.34
N LEU A 57 -8.96 -38.21 -14.95
CA LEU A 57 -8.68 -37.85 -13.57
C LEU A 57 -9.96 -37.75 -12.71
N LEU A 58 -11.04 -37.25 -13.30
CA LEU A 58 -12.34 -37.06 -12.64
C LEU A 58 -13.25 -38.30 -12.67
N ALA A 59 -12.89 -39.34 -13.43
CA ALA A 59 -13.67 -40.58 -13.50
C ALA A 59 -13.82 -41.24 -12.12
N ALA A 60 -14.97 -41.87 -11.85
CA ALA A 60 -15.26 -42.50 -10.56
C ALA A 60 -14.26 -43.61 -10.16
N ASN A 61 -13.67 -44.28 -11.15
CA ASN A 61 -12.58 -45.26 -11.01
C ASN A 61 -11.22 -44.72 -11.48
N GLY A 62 -11.10 -43.40 -11.62
CA GLY A 62 -9.89 -42.71 -12.02
C GLY A 62 -8.78 -42.80 -10.96
N PRO A 63 -7.54 -42.39 -11.30
CA PRO A 63 -6.37 -42.53 -10.43
C PRO A 63 -6.50 -41.78 -9.09
N LEU A 64 -7.36 -40.76 -9.02
CA LEU A 64 -7.60 -39.98 -7.79
C LEU A 64 -8.57 -40.66 -6.81
N ALA A 65 -9.43 -41.58 -7.29
CA ALA A 65 -10.44 -42.24 -6.45
C ALA A 65 -9.81 -42.98 -5.26
N GLY A 66 -8.66 -43.62 -5.49
CA GLY A 66 -7.90 -44.33 -4.47
C GLY A 66 -7.29 -43.43 -3.38
N MET A 67 -7.20 -42.11 -3.62
CA MET A 67 -6.63 -41.14 -2.67
C MET A 67 -7.67 -40.59 -1.69
N SER A 68 -8.96 -40.60 -2.05
CA SER A 68 -10.06 -40.03 -1.25
C SER A 68 -10.12 -40.51 0.20
N ARG A 69 -9.75 -41.78 0.43
CA ARG A 69 -9.77 -42.45 1.74
C ARG A 69 -8.41 -42.57 2.41
N LYS A 70 -7.34 -42.07 1.80
CA LYS A 70 -5.99 -42.11 2.39
C LYS A 70 -5.87 -41.07 3.49
N ARG A 71 -5.16 -41.41 4.56
CA ARG A 71 -4.88 -40.48 5.65
C ARG A 71 -3.81 -39.49 5.21
N VAL A 72 -4.06 -38.20 5.34
CA VAL A 72 -3.13 -37.12 4.99
C VAL A 72 -2.72 -36.32 6.23
N ARG A 73 -1.47 -35.86 6.29
CA ARG A 73 -0.99 -35.01 7.40
C ARG A 73 -1.65 -33.64 7.31
N PHE A 74 -2.22 -33.18 8.43
CA PHE A 74 -2.73 -31.83 8.57
C PHE A 74 -1.77 -31.02 9.46
N ILE A 75 -1.28 -29.90 8.95
CA ILE A 75 -0.36 -29.02 9.69
C ILE A 75 -1.19 -27.84 10.22
N PHE A 76 -1.69 -27.98 11.45
CA PHE A 76 -2.49 -26.92 12.09
C PHE A 76 -1.64 -25.68 12.40
N ARG A 77 -0.46 -25.88 13.00
CA ARG A 77 0.49 -24.82 13.33
C ARG A 77 1.85 -25.12 12.70
N PRO A 78 2.59 -24.11 12.20
CA PRO A 78 3.92 -24.33 11.66
C PRO A 78 4.84 -25.01 12.69
N THR A 79 5.48 -26.11 12.28
CA THR A 79 6.40 -26.94 13.09
C THR A 79 7.45 -26.13 13.86
N ARG A 80 7.94 -25.04 13.26
CA ARG A 80 8.94 -24.15 13.87
C ARG A 80 8.48 -23.50 15.18
N ILE A 81 7.17 -23.29 15.36
CA ILE A 81 6.63 -22.71 16.60
C ILE A 81 6.77 -23.70 17.74
N TYR A 82 6.37 -24.96 17.50
CA TYR A 82 6.57 -26.04 18.48
C TYR A 82 8.06 -26.26 18.78
N GLY A 83 8.91 -26.28 17.73
CA GLY A 83 10.35 -26.43 17.91
C GLY A 83 10.98 -25.32 18.78
N ALA A 84 10.56 -24.07 18.58
CA ALA A 84 11.02 -22.95 19.40
C ALA A 84 10.59 -23.08 20.87
N ILE A 85 9.37 -23.57 21.12
CA ILE A 85 8.88 -23.83 22.48
C ILE A 85 9.67 -25.00 23.11
N LEU A 86 9.85 -26.13 22.43
CA LEU A 86 10.62 -27.27 22.94
C LEU A 86 12.08 -26.90 23.24
N GLN A 87 12.71 -26.09 22.37
CA GLN A 87 14.05 -25.57 22.62
C GLN A 87 14.09 -24.72 23.88
N LYS A 88 13.09 -23.86 24.07
CA LYS A 88 12.96 -23.02 25.28
C LYS A 88 12.74 -23.87 26.53
N LEU A 89 11.90 -24.90 26.47
CA LEU A 89 11.62 -25.85 27.57
C LEU A 89 12.84 -26.67 27.98
N SER A 90 13.87 -26.75 27.13
CA SER A 90 15.14 -27.43 27.46
C SER A 90 16.08 -26.58 28.34
N ASP A 91 15.76 -25.30 28.60
CA ASP A 91 16.52 -24.44 29.51
C ASP A 91 16.38 -24.95 30.96
N PRO A 92 17.49 -25.13 31.71
CA PRO A 92 17.47 -25.59 33.10
C PRO A 92 16.48 -24.87 34.01
N LYS A 93 16.12 -23.60 33.75
CA LYS A 93 15.13 -22.90 34.58
C LYS A 93 13.74 -23.54 34.55
N TYR A 94 13.31 -24.06 33.39
CA TYR A 94 11.97 -24.64 33.22
C TYR A 94 11.93 -26.13 33.57
N LEU A 95 13.08 -26.77 33.80
CA LEU A 95 13.17 -28.17 34.18
C LEU A 95 13.17 -28.38 35.71
N ARG A 96 13.16 -27.29 36.49
CA ARG A 96 13.20 -27.34 37.96
C ARG A 96 11.83 -27.44 38.60
N ASP A 97 10.82 -26.83 37.98
CA ASP A 97 9.45 -26.78 38.49
C ASP A 97 8.46 -27.04 37.33
N GLY A 98 7.52 -27.96 37.56
CA GLY A 98 6.48 -28.30 36.59
C GLY A 98 5.51 -27.14 36.30
N VAL A 99 5.37 -26.18 37.22
CA VAL A 99 4.55 -24.97 37.00
C VAL A 99 5.18 -24.10 35.92
N ASP A 100 6.48 -23.79 36.05
CA ASP A 100 7.21 -22.98 35.07
C ASP A 100 7.23 -23.65 33.69
N TYR A 101 7.41 -24.98 33.67
CA TYR A 101 7.31 -25.78 32.45
C TYR A 101 5.93 -25.66 31.77
N SER A 102 4.86 -25.78 32.57
CA SER A 102 3.48 -25.75 32.07
C SER A 102 3.08 -24.37 31.55
N ILE A 103 3.54 -23.29 32.19
CA ILE A 103 3.28 -21.90 31.74
C ILE A 103 3.85 -21.67 30.34
N GLU A 104 5.05 -22.19 30.07
CA GLU A 104 5.70 -22.04 28.76
C GLU A 104 4.99 -22.82 27.64
N ILE A 105 4.44 -23.99 27.95
CA ILE A 105 3.55 -24.72 27.04
C ILE A 105 2.25 -23.94 26.80
N ASP A 106 1.69 -23.31 27.84
CA ASP A 106 0.41 -22.61 27.74
C ASP A 106 0.45 -21.39 26.81
N ILE A 107 1.61 -20.93 26.35
CA ILE A 107 1.71 -19.93 25.26
C ILE A 107 0.90 -20.33 24.02
N LEU A 108 0.73 -21.64 23.78
CA LEU A 108 -0.10 -22.16 22.69
C LEU A 108 -1.57 -21.72 22.80
N SER A 109 -2.08 -21.50 24.02
CA SER A 109 -3.45 -21.08 24.30
C SER A 109 -3.77 -19.69 23.74
N ARG A 110 -2.78 -18.81 23.60
CA ARG A 110 -2.95 -17.44 23.08
C ARG A 110 -3.64 -17.36 21.71
N ALA A 111 -3.46 -18.39 20.88
CA ALA A 111 -4.13 -18.45 19.57
C ALA A 111 -5.64 -18.66 19.67
N TYR A 112 -6.14 -19.12 20.82
CA TYR A 112 -7.53 -19.46 21.08
C TYR A 112 -8.24 -18.43 21.97
N THR A 113 -7.51 -17.48 22.55
CA THR A 113 -8.07 -16.43 23.42
C THR A 113 -8.52 -15.18 22.65
N VAL A 114 -8.75 -15.31 21.34
CA VAL A 114 -9.25 -14.19 20.51
C VAL A 114 -10.71 -13.89 20.84
N THR A 115 -11.49 -14.92 21.19
CA THR A 115 -12.88 -14.81 21.64
C THR A 115 -12.99 -15.06 23.15
N PRO A 116 -13.99 -14.47 23.83
CA PRO A 116 -14.26 -14.77 25.24
C PRO A 116 -14.67 -16.23 25.47
N GLU A 117 -15.33 -16.83 24.48
CA GLU A 117 -15.78 -18.22 24.49
C GLU A 117 -14.72 -19.16 23.90
N LYS A 118 -14.73 -20.42 24.35
CA LYS A 118 -13.85 -21.45 23.79
C LYS A 118 -14.27 -21.77 22.35
N PRO A 119 -13.40 -21.59 21.34
CA PRO A 119 -13.72 -21.93 19.96
C PRO A 119 -13.93 -23.43 19.78
N ALA A 120 -14.63 -23.84 18.71
CA ALA A 120 -14.80 -25.26 18.35
C ALA A 120 -13.46 -25.99 18.16
N ALA A 121 -12.40 -25.26 17.80
CA ALA A 121 -11.04 -25.79 17.66
C ALA A 121 -10.32 -26.04 19.00
N TRP A 122 -10.93 -25.74 20.16
CA TRP A 122 -10.30 -25.89 21.48
C TRP A 122 -9.72 -27.29 21.77
N PRO A 123 -10.32 -28.42 21.35
CA PRO A 123 -9.72 -29.74 21.54
C PRO A 123 -8.33 -29.90 20.92
N ILE A 124 -8.00 -29.12 19.88
CA ILE A 124 -6.66 -29.10 19.27
C ILE A 124 -5.62 -28.65 20.30
N LEU A 125 -5.92 -27.64 21.12
CA LEU A 125 -4.99 -27.15 22.15
C LEU A 125 -4.63 -28.24 23.15
N GLN A 126 -5.59 -29.07 23.56
CA GLN A 126 -5.34 -30.17 24.49
C GLN A 126 -4.41 -31.21 23.87
N ALA A 127 -4.63 -31.58 22.61
CA ALA A 127 -3.75 -32.49 21.88
C ALA A 127 -2.36 -31.88 21.63
N GLU A 128 -2.28 -30.58 21.34
CA GLU A 128 -1.01 -29.85 21.24
C GLU A 128 -0.23 -29.94 22.56
N ARG A 129 -0.89 -29.65 23.70
CA ARG A 129 -0.28 -29.70 25.03
C ARG A 129 0.22 -31.09 25.39
N GLN A 130 -0.60 -32.12 25.21
CA GLN A 130 -0.23 -33.50 25.52
C GLN A 130 1.02 -33.95 24.74
N ALA A 131 1.09 -33.66 23.44
CA ALA A 131 2.27 -34.00 22.65
C ALA A 131 3.51 -33.22 23.11
N MET A 132 3.37 -31.92 23.39
CA MET A 132 4.48 -31.07 23.84
C MET A 132 5.00 -31.47 25.23
N GLU A 133 4.12 -31.91 26.14
CA GLU A 133 4.48 -32.48 27.45
C GLU A 133 5.30 -33.79 27.31
N GLN A 134 5.10 -34.52 26.21
CA GLN A 134 5.89 -35.71 25.86
C GLN A 134 7.14 -35.38 25.04
N LEU A 135 7.44 -34.09 24.85
CA LEU A 135 8.52 -33.57 23.99
C LEU A 135 8.36 -33.92 22.51
N ASP A 136 7.14 -34.23 22.08
CA ASP A 136 6.79 -34.50 20.69
C ASP A 136 6.23 -33.25 20.00
N ILE A 137 6.47 -33.16 18.69
CA ILE A 137 5.79 -32.18 17.86
C ILE A 137 4.38 -32.70 17.56
N PRO A 138 3.32 -31.92 17.86
CA PRO A 138 1.94 -32.32 17.58
C PRO A 138 1.74 -32.78 16.14
N TYR A 139 1.09 -33.93 15.98
CA TYR A 139 0.80 -34.53 14.67
C TYR A 139 -0.71 -34.72 14.49
N PHE A 140 -1.26 -34.01 13.52
CA PHE A 140 -2.67 -34.14 13.13
C PHE A 140 -2.77 -34.77 11.74
N ALA A 141 -3.86 -35.48 11.51
CA ALA A 141 -4.14 -36.08 10.22
C ALA A 141 -5.64 -36.04 9.92
N ALA A 142 -5.94 -35.87 8.64
CA ALA A 142 -7.31 -35.78 8.12
C ALA A 142 -7.55 -36.84 7.04
N TYR A 143 -8.81 -37.01 6.68
CA TYR A 143 -9.24 -37.85 5.56
C TYR A 143 -9.83 -36.97 4.45
N PRO A 144 -9.33 -37.03 3.21
CA PRO A 144 -9.76 -36.12 2.15
C PRO A 144 -11.25 -36.15 1.82
N HIS A 145 -11.94 -37.27 2.06
CA HIS A 145 -13.38 -37.43 1.85
C HIS A 145 -14.26 -36.94 3.02
N ARG A 146 -13.67 -36.38 4.09
CA ARG A 146 -14.41 -35.88 5.25
C ARG A 146 -14.04 -34.43 5.52
N ASP A 147 -14.96 -33.74 6.19
CA ASP A 147 -14.84 -32.37 6.68
C ASP A 147 -14.58 -32.31 8.21
N GLU A 148 -14.57 -33.45 8.89
CA GLU A 148 -14.18 -33.56 10.30
C GLU A 148 -12.66 -33.63 10.48
N LEU A 149 -12.16 -33.14 11.62
CA LEU A 149 -10.77 -33.31 12.04
C LEU A 149 -10.68 -34.33 13.20
N PRO A 150 -10.09 -35.51 12.98
CA PRO A 150 -9.79 -36.46 14.06
C PRO A 150 -8.74 -35.90 15.02
N ILE A 151 -9.04 -35.92 16.33
CA ILE A 151 -8.14 -35.47 17.40
C ILE A 151 -7.88 -36.64 18.36
N GLY A 152 -6.82 -37.41 18.09
CA GLY A 152 -6.37 -38.48 18.99
C GLY A 152 -7.47 -39.49 19.36
N VAL A 153 -7.71 -39.66 20.67
CA VAL A 153 -8.72 -40.58 21.25
C VAL A 153 -10.04 -39.86 21.53
N GLU A 154 -10.11 -38.54 21.32
CA GLU A 154 -11.31 -37.74 21.54
C GLU A 154 -12.27 -37.84 20.35
N ALA A 155 -13.50 -37.37 20.55
CA ALA A 155 -14.45 -37.23 19.46
C ALA A 155 -13.87 -36.30 18.37
N PRO A 156 -14.03 -36.64 17.08
CA PRO A 156 -13.58 -35.77 16.01
C PRO A 156 -14.27 -34.40 16.09
N ILE A 157 -13.56 -33.35 15.71
CA ILE A 157 -14.15 -32.02 15.56
C ILE A 157 -14.96 -32.04 14.25
N GLY A 158 -16.28 -32.16 14.37
CA GLY A 158 -17.19 -32.16 13.22
C GLY A 158 -17.17 -30.82 12.49
N GLN A 159 -17.29 -30.86 11.15
CA GLN A 159 -17.32 -29.67 10.29
C GLN A 159 -16.17 -28.68 10.53
N TYR A 160 -15.00 -29.20 10.90
CA TYR A 160 -13.81 -28.37 11.10
C TYR A 160 -13.32 -27.75 9.79
N PHE A 161 -13.39 -28.53 8.70
CA PHE A 161 -13.10 -28.05 7.35
C PHE A 161 -14.40 -27.58 6.68
N GLN A 162 -14.33 -26.50 5.91
CA GLN A 162 -15.50 -25.99 5.18
C GLN A 162 -15.99 -26.97 4.10
N GLU A 163 -15.08 -27.73 3.49
CA GLU A 163 -15.37 -28.74 2.48
C GLU A 163 -14.29 -29.84 2.51
N PRO A 164 -14.63 -31.12 2.26
CA PRO A 164 -13.63 -32.17 2.14
C PRO A 164 -12.59 -31.85 1.05
N SER A 165 -11.30 -32.00 1.38
CA SER A 165 -10.21 -31.62 0.46
C SER A 165 -10.20 -32.41 -0.85
N TYR A 166 -10.78 -33.63 -0.87
CA TYR A 166 -10.96 -34.40 -2.09
C TYR A 166 -11.88 -33.66 -3.08
N ILE A 167 -12.99 -33.09 -2.59
CA ILE A 167 -13.91 -32.32 -3.43
C ILE A 167 -13.24 -31.03 -3.92
N GLN A 168 -12.43 -30.37 -3.08
CA GLN A 168 -11.65 -29.20 -3.50
C GLN A 168 -10.69 -29.53 -4.67
N VAL A 169 -10.00 -30.68 -4.62
CA VAL A 169 -9.12 -31.13 -5.73
C VAL A 169 -9.93 -31.39 -7.00
N LEU A 170 -11.09 -32.05 -6.92
CA LEU A 170 -11.94 -32.29 -8.08
C LEU A 170 -12.44 -30.97 -8.69
N ASN A 171 -12.90 -30.05 -7.85
CA ASN A 171 -13.34 -28.72 -8.26
C ASN A 171 -12.20 -27.94 -8.92
N GLN A 172 -10.97 -28.02 -8.40
CA GLN A 172 -9.81 -27.37 -8.99
C GLN A 172 -9.47 -27.93 -10.37
N LEU A 173 -9.50 -29.27 -10.54
CA LEU A 173 -9.27 -29.92 -11.84
C LEU A 173 -10.32 -29.55 -12.90
N GLN A 174 -11.58 -29.38 -12.47
CA GLN A 174 -12.66 -28.91 -13.33
C GLN A 174 -12.43 -27.47 -13.80
N ARG A 175 -11.90 -26.61 -12.93
CA ARG A 175 -11.67 -25.18 -13.22
C ARG A 175 -10.41 -24.88 -14.03
N LEU A 176 -9.51 -25.86 -14.22
CA LEU A 176 -8.28 -25.60 -14.99
C LEU A 176 -8.61 -25.03 -16.37
N SER A 177 -7.91 -23.98 -16.78
CA SER A 177 -8.13 -23.32 -18.06
C SER A 177 -6.87 -22.61 -18.52
N GLU A 178 -6.77 -22.21 -19.79
CA GLU A 178 -5.65 -21.37 -20.24
C GLU A 178 -5.63 -20.01 -19.50
N MET A 179 -6.79 -19.51 -19.07
CA MET A 179 -6.89 -18.29 -18.27
C MET A 179 -6.32 -18.48 -16.85
N ASP A 180 -6.71 -19.54 -16.15
CA ASP A 180 -6.13 -19.86 -14.84
C ASP A 180 -4.63 -20.18 -14.97
N LEU A 181 -4.21 -20.90 -16.02
CA LEU A 181 -2.79 -21.15 -16.30
C LEU A 181 -1.99 -19.84 -16.42
N ALA A 182 -2.47 -18.89 -17.21
CA ALA A 182 -1.82 -17.59 -17.36
C ALA A 182 -1.69 -16.87 -16.00
N GLN A 183 -2.74 -16.91 -15.17
CA GLN A 183 -2.72 -16.34 -13.83
C GLN A 183 -1.71 -17.04 -12.90
N GLN A 184 -1.65 -18.37 -12.91
CA GLN A 184 -0.68 -19.13 -12.11
C GLN A 184 0.76 -18.85 -12.54
N ILE A 185 1.02 -18.69 -13.85
CA ILE A 185 2.34 -18.33 -14.37
C ILE A 185 2.78 -16.96 -13.85
N GLU A 186 1.89 -15.97 -13.84
CA GLU A 186 2.19 -14.64 -13.33
C GLU A 186 2.46 -14.67 -11.81
N LEU A 187 1.72 -15.47 -11.04
CA LEU A 187 2.01 -15.69 -9.61
C LEU A 187 3.37 -16.37 -9.39
N ILE A 188 3.72 -17.37 -10.19
CA ILE A 188 5.02 -18.06 -10.13
C ILE A 188 6.15 -17.07 -10.42
N LYS A 189 6.08 -16.37 -11.55
CA LYS A 189 7.07 -15.35 -11.93
C LYS A 189 7.19 -14.30 -10.84
N GLY A 190 6.06 -13.80 -10.35
CA GLY A 190 6.05 -12.78 -9.33
C GLY A 190 6.66 -13.24 -8.01
N SER A 191 6.42 -14.48 -7.59
CA SER A 191 7.04 -15.06 -6.39
C SER A 191 8.57 -15.17 -6.49
N ILE A 192 9.09 -15.42 -7.70
CA ILE A 192 10.52 -15.48 -7.98
C ILE A 192 11.11 -14.07 -7.99
N TYR A 193 10.45 -13.12 -8.68
CA TYR A 193 10.89 -11.72 -8.72
C TYR A 193 10.88 -11.05 -7.34
N ALA A 194 9.88 -11.32 -6.49
CA ALA A 194 9.78 -10.79 -5.12
C ALA A 194 11.07 -10.96 -4.30
N ARG A 195 11.81 -12.05 -4.55
CA ARG A 195 13.05 -12.39 -3.84
C ARG A 195 14.27 -11.57 -4.27
N VAL A 196 14.28 -11.08 -5.52
CA VAL A 196 15.40 -10.33 -6.10
C VAL A 196 15.12 -8.85 -6.32
N MET A 197 13.87 -8.44 -6.15
CA MET A 197 13.52 -7.03 -6.11
C MET A 197 14.40 -6.33 -5.08
N ARG A 198 15.15 -5.34 -5.57
CA ARG A 198 16.08 -4.58 -4.74
C ARG A 198 15.31 -3.90 -3.63
N THR A 199 15.86 -3.95 -2.42
CA THR A 199 15.34 -3.21 -1.28
C THR A 199 15.30 -1.72 -1.64
N PRO A 200 14.28 -0.95 -1.20
CA PRO A 200 14.23 0.51 -1.36
C PRO A 200 15.41 1.28 -0.72
N LEU A 201 16.41 0.58 -0.18
CA LEU A 201 17.63 1.09 0.45
C LEU A 201 18.77 1.35 -0.54
N THR A 202 18.70 0.87 -1.79
CA THR A 202 19.67 1.25 -2.81
C THR A 202 19.13 2.46 -3.56
N GLN A 203 19.93 3.54 -3.62
CA GLN A 203 19.62 4.70 -4.45
C GLN A 203 19.24 4.20 -5.85
N PRO A 204 18.11 4.63 -6.40
CA PRO A 204 17.73 4.17 -7.72
C PRO A 204 18.80 4.67 -8.70
N SER A 205 19.38 3.76 -9.47
CA SER A 205 20.09 4.11 -10.69
C SER A 205 19.02 4.48 -11.72
N VAL A 206 18.36 5.62 -11.52
CA VAL A 206 17.40 6.16 -12.48
C VAL A 206 18.22 6.63 -13.67
N SER A 207 18.02 6.02 -14.83
CA SER A 207 18.60 6.55 -16.05
C SER A 207 17.77 7.78 -16.43
N ALA A 208 18.27 8.96 -16.09
CA ALA A 208 17.62 10.20 -16.49
C ALA A 208 17.89 10.40 -17.99
N SER A 209 16.87 10.19 -18.81
CA SER A 209 16.98 10.47 -20.24
C SER A 209 16.70 11.96 -20.46
N ARG A 210 17.70 12.71 -20.90
CA ARG A 210 17.50 14.08 -21.41
C ARG A 210 16.87 13.99 -22.80
N VAL A 211 15.57 13.76 -22.83
CA VAL A 211 14.80 13.76 -24.06
C VAL A 211 14.33 15.18 -24.36
N ASP A 212 14.55 15.62 -25.60
CA ASP A 212 13.95 16.86 -26.08
C ASP A 212 12.46 16.63 -26.36
N VAL A 213 11.65 16.91 -25.33
CA VAL A 213 10.20 16.76 -25.39
C VAL A 213 9.53 17.76 -26.32
N SER A 214 10.22 18.82 -26.77
CA SER A 214 9.62 19.85 -27.65
C SER A 214 9.19 19.32 -29.03
N THR A 215 9.70 18.14 -29.42
CA THR A 215 9.38 17.47 -30.69
C THR A 215 8.20 16.50 -30.58
N ILE A 216 7.67 16.29 -29.38
CA ILE A 216 6.62 15.31 -29.10
C ILE A 216 5.27 15.97 -29.27
N THR A 217 4.41 15.35 -30.07
CA THR A 217 3.04 15.81 -30.22
C THR A 217 2.21 15.36 -29.01
N PRO A 218 1.51 16.27 -28.31
CA PRO A 218 0.59 15.90 -27.24
C PRO A 218 -0.49 14.92 -27.72
N LEU A 219 -0.90 14.01 -26.85
CA LEU A 219 -2.03 13.12 -27.11
C LEU A 219 -3.34 13.91 -27.12
N SER A 220 -4.24 13.54 -28.02
CA SER A 220 -5.63 14.01 -28.00
C SER A 220 -6.38 13.49 -26.77
N ARG A 221 -7.52 14.12 -26.45
CA ARG A 221 -8.38 13.67 -25.33
C ARG A 221 -8.83 12.23 -25.53
N GLU A 222 -9.17 11.87 -26.77
CA GLU A 222 -9.61 10.54 -27.15
C GLU A 222 -8.49 9.50 -26.94
N GLU A 223 -7.24 9.84 -27.27
CA GLU A 223 -6.09 8.96 -27.04
C GLU A 223 -5.78 8.78 -25.54
N LEU A 224 -5.88 9.85 -24.74
CA LEU A 224 -5.72 9.78 -23.28
C LEU A 224 -6.78 8.86 -22.65
N VAL A 225 -8.05 9.04 -23.02
CA VAL A 225 -9.16 8.19 -22.54
C VAL A 225 -9.01 6.75 -23.02
N LYS A 226 -8.54 6.54 -24.25
CA LYS A 226 -8.29 5.21 -24.80
C LYS A 226 -7.21 4.47 -24.01
N GLU A 227 -6.10 5.13 -23.68
CA GLU A 227 -5.04 4.52 -22.88
C GLU A 227 -5.50 4.23 -21.44
N ALA A 228 -6.27 5.16 -20.84
CA ALA A 228 -6.91 4.89 -19.54
C ALA A 228 -7.86 3.69 -19.61
N THR A 229 -8.63 3.55 -20.69
CA THR A 229 -9.53 2.41 -20.90
C THR A 229 -8.76 1.10 -21.00
N ARG A 230 -7.65 1.07 -21.77
CA ARG A 230 -6.76 -0.09 -21.86
C ARG A 230 -6.25 -0.53 -20.49
N LEU A 231 -5.83 0.42 -19.65
CA LEU A 231 -5.36 0.14 -18.29
C LEU A 231 -6.48 -0.41 -17.38
N ALA A 232 -7.70 0.10 -17.51
CA ALA A 232 -8.85 -0.40 -16.77
C ALA A 232 -9.24 -1.83 -17.19
N GLU A 233 -9.17 -2.15 -18.47
CA GLU A 233 -9.40 -3.49 -19.01
C GLU A 233 -8.35 -4.49 -18.49
N GLU A 234 -7.06 -4.10 -18.48
CA GLU A 234 -5.98 -4.93 -17.92
C GLU A 234 -6.18 -5.19 -16.42
N ILE A 235 -6.69 -4.21 -15.67
CA ILE A 235 -7.07 -4.38 -14.26
C ILE A 235 -8.26 -5.35 -14.15
N GLN A 236 -9.30 -5.18 -14.96
CA GLN A 236 -10.50 -6.04 -14.95
C GLN A 236 -10.14 -7.50 -15.23
N GLU A 237 -9.27 -7.77 -16.20
CA GLU A 237 -8.85 -9.13 -16.58
C GLU A 237 -8.17 -9.89 -15.43
N ARG A 238 -7.54 -9.18 -14.49
CA ARG A 238 -6.81 -9.76 -13.34
C ARG A 238 -7.61 -9.72 -12.03
N ALA A 239 -8.89 -9.38 -12.09
CA ALA A 239 -9.77 -9.33 -10.93
C ALA A 239 -10.10 -10.74 -10.40
N ILE A 240 -9.98 -10.92 -9.10
CA ILE A 240 -10.32 -12.17 -8.40
C ILE A 240 -11.64 -11.96 -7.66
N TRP A 241 -12.67 -12.68 -8.11
CA TRP A 241 -14.02 -12.60 -7.56
C TRP A 241 -14.21 -13.60 -6.42
N GLY A 242 -14.62 -13.10 -5.27
CA GLY A 242 -15.14 -13.90 -4.16
C GLY A 242 -16.59 -14.32 -4.41
N THR A 243 -17.01 -15.41 -3.76
CA THR A 243 -18.39 -15.91 -3.83
C THR A 243 -19.41 -14.99 -3.17
N ASP A 244 -18.95 -14.05 -2.36
CA ASP A 244 -19.71 -13.02 -1.66
C ASP A 244 -19.81 -11.70 -2.45
N GLY A 245 -19.34 -11.69 -3.70
CA GLY A 245 -19.29 -10.52 -4.57
C GLY A 245 -18.10 -9.60 -4.32
N SER A 246 -17.21 -9.93 -3.38
CA SER A 246 -15.97 -9.16 -3.18
C SER A 246 -15.02 -9.32 -4.36
N VAL A 247 -14.24 -8.27 -4.64
CA VAL A 247 -13.20 -8.30 -5.66
C VAL A 247 -11.85 -7.92 -5.07
N LYS A 248 -10.83 -8.69 -5.44
CA LYS A 248 -9.45 -8.47 -5.03
C LYS A 248 -8.48 -8.58 -6.20
N TRP A 249 -7.34 -7.94 -6.04
CA TRP A 249 -6.16 -8.16 -6.87
C TRP A 249 -5.01 -8.62 -6.01
N ILE A 250 -4.10 -9.39 -6.61
CA ILE A 250 -2.83 -9.78 -5.99
C ILE A 250 -1.72 -8.99 -6.68
N SER A 251 -0.90 -8.32 -5.89
CA SER A 251 0.30 -7.62 -6.39
C SER A 251 1.36 -7.57 -5.30
N PHE A 252 2.46 -6.88 -5.55
CA PHE A 252 3.60 -6.79 -4.66
C PHE A 252 3.36 -5.78 -3.53
N GLY A 253 3.36 -6.26 -2.30
CA GLY A 253 3.49 -5.43 -1.11
C GLY A 253 4.92 -5.49 -0.57
N TYR A 254 5.46 -4.34 -0.16
CA TYR A 254 6.73 -4.30 0.57
C TYR A 254 6.47 -4.63 2.04
N ILE A 255 7.23 -5.58 2.59
CA ILE A 255 7.19 -5.94 4.01
C ILE A 255 8.42 -5.31 4.69
N PRO A 256 8.27 -4.19 5.42
CA PRO A 256 9.40 -3.44 5.96
C PRO A 256 10.29 -4.27 6.88
N ASN A 257 9.70 -5.04 7.80
CA ASN A 257 10.42 -5.85 8.78
C ASN A 257 11.25 -6.98 8.15
N ALA A 258 10.88 -7.41 6.94
CA ALA A 258 11.60 -8.44 6.19
C ALA A 258 12.45 -7.85 5.05
N ALA A 259 12.43 -6.51 4.89
CA ALA A 259 13.12 -5.77 3.85
C ALA A 259 12.96 -6.36 2.42
N ARG A 260 11.77 -6.89 2.12
CA ARG A 260 11.49 -7.62 0.86
C ARG A 260 10.09 -7.35 0.35
N PHE A 261 9.91 -7.53 -0.95
CA PHE A 261 8.58 -7.59 -1.55
C PHE A 261 7.98 -8.99 -1.39
N GLN A 262 6.65 -9.06 -1.36
CA GLN A 262 5.89 -10.30 -1.37
C GLN A 262 4.60 -10.10 -2.16
N LEU A 263 4.20 -11.12 -2.91
CA LEU A 263 2.85 -11.16 -3.49
C LEU A 263 1.82 -11.32 -2.37
N MET A 264 0.87 -10.39 -2.33
CA MET A 264 -0.23 -10.41 -1.36
C MET A 264 -1.51 -9.84 -1.97
N PRO A 265 -2.69 -10.22 -1.46
CA PRO A 265 -3.92 -9.51 -1.75
C PRO A 265 -3.75 -8.03 -1.41
N LEU A 266 -4.23 -7.15 -2.29
CA LEU A 266 -4.16 -5.72 -2.06
C LEU A 266 -5.07 -5.30 -0.89
N PRO A 267 -4.62 -4.33 -0.06
CA PRO A 267 -5.41 -3.80 1.05
C PRO A 267 -6.61 -2.99 0.54
N GLU A 268 -7.39 -2.40 1.44
CA GLU A 268 -8.58 -1.63 1.07
C GLU A 268 -8.32 -0.13 0.84
N ASP A 269 -7.11 0.32 1.15
CA ASP A 269 -6.77 1.73 1.19
C ASP A 269 -6.70 2.41 -0.19
N LEU A 270 -6.63 3.75 -0.17
CA LEU A 270 -6.51 4.57 -1.37
C LEU A 270 -5.13 4.45 -2.03
N TYR A 271 -4.07 4.24 -1.24
CA TYR A 271 -2.70 4.40 -1.68
C TYR A 271 -2.17 3.20 -2.47
N ASN A 272 -2.21 2.02 -1.86
CA ASN A 272 -1.77 0.74 -2.40
C ASN A 272 -2.94 -0.21 -2.72
N GLY A 273 -4.14 0.12 -2.26
CA GLY A 273 -5.26 -0.82 -2.19
C GLY A 273 -6.36 -0.70 -3.25
N ASN A 274 -7.40 -1.50 -3.02
CA ASN A 274 -8.63 -1.56 -3.80
C ASN A 274 -9.36 -0.21 -3.87
N GLY A 275 -9.30 0.63 -2.83
CA GLY A 275 -9.99 1.92 -2.80
C GLY A 275 -9.50 2.85 -3.92
N GLY A 276 -8.20 2.84 -4.18
CA GLY A 276 -7.60 3.59 -5.28
C GLY A 276 -7.97 3.05 -6.67
N ILE A 277 -7.96 1.72 -6.84
CA ILE A 277 -8.38 1.05 -8.08
C ILE A 277 -9.85 1.38 -8.39
N ALA A 278 -10.72 1.22 -7.40
CA ALA A 278 -12.14 1.47 -7.50
C ALA A 278 -12.43 2.95 -7.85
N LEU A 279 -11.70 3.90 -7.27
CA LEU A 279 -11.81 5.32 -7.60
C LEU A 279 -11.49 5.59 -9.07
N PHE A 280 -10.38 5.03 -9.58
CA PHE A 280 -10.00 5.18 -10.99
C PHE A 280 -11.07 4.63 -11.94
N LEU A 281 -11.52 3.39 -11.70
CA LEU A 281 -12.52 2.73 -12.53
C LEU A 281 -13.85 3.50 -12.53
N ALA A 282 -14.28 4.01 -11.38
CA ALA A 282 -15.47 4.85 -11.27
C ALA A 282 -15.31 6.18 -12.04
N ALA A 283 -14.14 6.82 -11.95
CA ALA A 283 -13.85 8.05 -12.68
C ALA A 283 -13.86 7.83 -14.21
N LEU A 284 -13.35 6.69 -14.68
CA LEU A 284 -13.37 6.33 -16.10
C LEU A 284 -14.80 6.17 -16.62
N ASP A 285 -15.64 5.43 -15.90
CA ASP A 285 -17.05 5.25 -16.24
C ASP A 285 -17.79 6.60 -16.25
N PHE A 286 -17.52 7.46 -15.26
CA PHE A 286 -18.08 8.81 -15.18
C PHE A 286 -17.70 9.69 -16.39
N VAL A 287 -16.41 9.70 -16.78
CA VAL A 287 -15.93 10.46 -17.95
C VAL A 287 -16.53 9.93 -19.26
N ARG A 288 -16.69 8.61 -19.39
CA ARG A 288 -17.23 7.97 -20.60
C ARG A 288 -18.76 7.99 -20.66
N GLY A 289 -19.44 8.30 -19.57
CA GLY A 289 -20.90 8.14 -19.46
C GLY A 289 -21.34 6.68 -19.52
N THR A 290 -20.50 5.75 -19.05
CA THR A 290 -20.76 4.30 -19.05
C THR A 290 -20.90 3.76 -17.63
N ASN A 291 -21.33 2.51 -17.51
CA ASN A 291 -21.36 1.75 -16.25
C ASN A 291 -20.62 0.40 -16.37
N GLN A 292 -19.64 0.32 -17.28
CA GLN A 292 -18.95 -0.91 -17.65
C GLN A 292 -18.26 -1.56 -16.45
N PHE A 293 -17.67 -0.75 -15.57
CA PHE A 293 -16.89 -1.20 -14.42
C PHE A 293 -17.67 -1.10 -13.11
N ARG A 294 -18.96 -0.73 -13.14
CA ARG A 294 -19.76 -0.51 -11.93
C ARG A 294 -19.73 -1.69 -10.95
N GLU A 295 -20.01 -2.90 -11.43
CA GLU A 295 -19.99 -4.11 -10.58
C GLU A 295 -18.59 -4.40 -10.03
N LEU A 296 -17.55 -4.16 -10.83
CA LEU A 296 -16.16 -4.33 -10.43
C LEU A 296 -15.78 -3.34 -9.31
N VAL A 297 -16.23 -2.08 -9.43
CA VAL A 297 -16.02 -1.04 -8.42
C VAL A 297 -16.74 -1.38 -7.13
N LEU A 298 -18.02 -1.77 -7.20
CA LEU A 298 -18.81 -2.13 -6.02
C LEU A 298 -18.24 -3.37 -5.33
N GLY A 299 -17.82 -4.38 -6.10
CA GLY A 299 -17.14 -5.56 -5.57
C GLY A 299 -15.79 -5.24 -4.91
N ALA A 300 -15.02 -4.29 -5.45
CA ALA A 300 -13.73 -3.88 -4.88
C ALA A 300 -13.86 -3.22 -3.50
N VAL A 301 -14.94 -2.47 -3.26
CA VAL A 301 -15.22 -1.84 -1.95
C VAL A 301 -16.06 -2.70 -1.02
N GLN A 302 -16.63 -3.80 -1.53
CA GLN A 302 -17.52 -4.69 -0.77
C GLN A 302 -16.91 -5.24 0.53
N PRO A 303 -15.62 -5.63 0.62
CA PRO A 303 -15.03 -6.09 1.87
C PRO A 303 -15.15 -5.07 3.01
N ILE A 304 -14.92 -3.78 2.72
CA ILE A 304 -15.08 -2.70 3.70
C ILE A 304 -16.53 -2.63 4.14
N ARG A 305 -17.47 -2.68 3.19
CA ARG A 305 -18.91 -2.61 3.48
C ARG A 305 -19.35 -3.75 4.38
N GLN A 306 -18.94 -4.98 4.08
CA GLN A 306 -19.23 -6.14 4.91
C GLN A 306 -18.69 -5.97 6.33
N LEU A 307 -17.45 -5.48 6.49
CA LEU A 307 -16.86 -5.22 7.81
C LEU A 307 -17.65 -4.16 8.60
N LEU A 308 -18.17 -3.12 7.92
CA LEU A 308 -18.95 -2.04 8.55
C LEU A 308 -20.39 -2.45 8.93
N HIS A 309 -20.97 -3.41 8.20
CA HIS A 309 -22.33 -3.89 8.43
C HIS A 309 -22.38 -5.16 9.30
N CYS A 310 -21.23 -5.80 9.54
CA CYS A 310 -21.12 -6.88 10.51
C CYS A 310 -21.29 -6.35 11.94
N SER A 311 -22.08 -7.05 12.76
CA SER A 311 -22.26 -6.72 14.19
C SER A 311 -21.10 -7.22 15.09
N ASP A 312 -20.02 -7.72 14.48
CA ASP A 312 -18.87 -8.28 15.18
C ASP A 312 -17.86 -7.17 15.61
N PRO A 313 -17.59 -6.99 16.91
CA PRO A 313 -16.62 -6.02 17.40
C PRO A 313 -15.18 -6.21 16.87
N ASP A 314 -14.76 -7.44 16.57
CA ASP A 314 -13.40 -7.71 16.08
C ASP A 314 -13.19 -7.26 14.63
N SER A 315 -14.24 -7.34 13.81
CA SER A 315 -14.25 -6.81 12.44
C SER A 315 -13.96 -5.30 12.40
N THR A 316 -14.57 -4.54 13.31
CA THR A 316 -14.31 -3.09 13.45
C THR A 316 -12.89 -2.81 13.93
N ARG A 317 -12.37 -3.63 14.85
CA ARG A 317 -11.00 -3.50 15.38
C ARG A 317 -9.94 -3.69 14.29
N SER A 318 -10.20 -4.55 13.29
CA SER A 318 -9.31 -4.75 12.14
C SER A 318 -9.12 -3.49 11.31
N LEU A 319 -10.21 -2.75 11.04
CA LEU A 319 -10.16 -1.47 10.32
C LEU A 319 -9.41 -0.40 11.11
N VAL A 320 -9.68 -0.29 12.40
CA VAL A 320 -9.05 0.70 13.29
C VAL A 320 -7.52 0.53 13.37
N ARG A 321 -7.01 -0.70 13.25
CA ARG A 321 -5.56 -0.98 13.24
C ARG A 321 -4.81 -0.40 12.04
N GLN A 322 -5.51 0.05 11.00
CA GLN A 322 -4.91 0.64 9.81
C GLN A 322 -4.49 2.12 10.01
N GLY A 323 -4.87 2.73 11.15
CA GLY A 323 -4.61 4.14 11.42
C GLY A 323 -5.64 5.07 10.78
N ILE A 324 -5.41 6.38 10.81
CA ILE A 324 -6.43 7.39 10.44
C ILE A 324 -6.13 8.15 9.14
N GLY A 325 -4.92 8.03 8.58
CA GLY A 325 -4.47 8.82 7.44
C GLY A 325 -5.19 8.60 6.11
N ALA A 326 -4.92 9.50 5.16
CA ALA A 326 -5.54 9.56 3.84
C ALA A 326 -4.90 8.63 2.81
N GLY A 327 -3.71 8.10 3.08
CA GLY A 327 -3.06 7.10 2.24
C GLY A 327 -3.50 5.69 2.58
N THR A 328 -3.28 5.28 3.84
CA THR A 328 -3.43 3.88 4.29
C THR A 328 -4.41 3.66 5.44
N GLY A 329 -5.04 4.72 5.97
CA GLY A 329 -5.92 4.65 7.14
C GLY A 329 -7.40 4.91 6.84
N LEU A 330 -8.19 5.16 7.89
CA LEU A 330 -9.63 5.42 7.78
C LEU A 330 -9.95 6.64 6.88
N GLY A 331 -9.13 7.70 6.92
CA GLY A 331 -9.26 8.85 6.02
C GLY A 331 -9.18 8.47 4.54
N SER A 332 -8.36 7.48 4.20
CA SER A 332 -8.20 6.97 2.84
C SER A 332 -9.49 6.31 2.33
N ILE A 333 -10.11 5.50 3.18
CA ILE A 333 -11.37 4.80 2.91
C ILE A 333 -12.51 5.81 2.75
N ILE A 334 -12.58 6.81 3.66
CA ILE A 334 -13.59 7.88 3.57
C ILE A 334 -13.47 8.61 2.23
N TYR A 335 -12.26 9.05 1.86
CA TYR A 335 -12.06 9.77 0.61
C TYR A 335 -12.44 8.93 -0.62
N ALA A 336 -12.02 7.67 -0.66
CA ALA A 336 -12.35 6.75 -1.75
C ALA A 336 -13.87 6.57 -1.89
N LEU A 337 -14.57 6.24 -0.79
CA LEU A 337 -16.02 6.02 -0.80
C LEU A 337 -16.79 7.28 -1.24
N VAL A 338 -16.36 8.46 -0.77
CA VAL A 338 -16.98 9.74 -1.18
C VAL A 338 -16.85 9.97 -2.68
N ARG A 339 -15.64 9.80 -3.25
CA ARG A 339 -15.40 10.06 -4.67
C ARG A 339 -16.08 9.01 -5.55
N ILE A 340 -16.03 7.73 -5.17
CA ILE A 340 -16.73 6.65 -5.88
C ILE A 340 -18.24 6.90 -5.87
N SER A 341 -18.81 7.30 -4.72
CA SER A 341 -20.23 7.66 -4.62
C SER A 341 -20.61 8.77 -5.60
N GLN A 342 -19.79 9.82 -5.70
CA GLN A 342 -20.01 10.94 -6.61
C GLN A 342 -19.97 10.52 -8.08
N PHE A 343 -18.98 9.70 -8.46
CA PHE A 343 -18.82 9.26 -9.86
C PHE A 343 -19.88 8.25 -10.29
N LEU A 344 -20.29 7.33 -9.39
CA LEU A 344 -21.29 6.31 -9.69
C LEU A 344 -22.74 6.72 -9.38
N GLY A 345 -22.95 7.87 -8.74
CA GLY A 345 -24.26 8.27 -8.21
C GLY A 345 -24.79 7.34 -7.11
N GLU A 346 -23.91 6.67 -6.35
CA GLU A 346 -24.29 5.62 -5.39
C GLU A 346 -24.30 6.16 -3.95
N GLY A 347 -25.46 6.63 -3.49
CA GLY A 347 -25.61 7.30 -2.18
C GLY A 347 -25.28 6.41 -0.98
N THR A 348 -25.47 5.09 -1.08
CA THR A 348 -25.20 4.17 0.04
C THR A 348 -23.72 4.17 0.46
N LEU A 349 -22.79 4.48 -0.46
CA LEU A 349 -21.37 4.59 -0.16
C LEU A 349 -21.05 5.83 0.71
N LEU A 350 -21.87 6.89 0.68
CA LEU A 350 -21.73 8.03 1.59
C LEU A 350 -22.15 7.65 3.02
N ASP A 351 -23.14 6.77 3.18
CA ASP A 351 -23.52 6.26 4.49
C ASP A 351 -22.42 5.36 5.07
N ASP A 352 -21.80 4.54 4.22
CA ASP A 352 -20.61 3.76 4.60
C ASP A 352 -19.45 4.68 5.00
N ALA A 353 -19.18 5.74 4.25
CA ALA A 353 -18.16 6.73 4.60
C ALA A 353 -18.43 7.41 5.96
N GLN A 354 -19.69 7.68 6.31
CA GLN A 354 -20.07 8.21 7.62
C GLN A 354 -19.84 7.19 8.75
N ARG A 355 -20.09 5.90 8.51
CA ARG A 355 -19.77 4.84 9.47
C ARG A 355 -18.27 4.75 9.71
N VAL A 356 -17.46 4.85 8.64
CA VAL A 356 -15.99 4.89 8.76
C VAL A 356 -15.55 6.13 9.55
N ALA A 357 -16.11 7.30 9.28
CA ALA A 357 -15.82 8.52 10.04
C ALA A 357 -16.15 8.38 11.53
N ALA A 358 -17.20 7.64 11.89
CA ALA A 358 -17.54 7.38 13.28
C ALA A 358 -16.49 6.55 14.03
N LEU A 359 -15.67 5.76 13.32
CA LEU A 359 -14.56 4.99 13.90
C LEU A 359 -13.34 5.84 14.27
N ILE A 360 -13.24 7.06 13.71
CA ILE A 360 -12.23 8.05 14.10
C ILE A 360 -12.68 8.68 15.42
N THR A 361 -12.29 8.04 16.52
CA THR A 361 -12.62 8.46 17.89
C THR A 361 -11.50 9.28 18.51
N PRO A 362 -11.77 10.09 19.57
CA PRO A 362 -10.72 10.81 20.29
C PRO A 362 -9.56 9.93 20.78
N ASN A 363 -9.85 8.70 21.21
CA ASN A 363 -8.82 7.75 21.62
C ASN A 363 -7.93 7.30 20.45
N LEU A 364 -8.52 7.11 19.27
CA LEU A 364 -7.76 6.74 18.08
C LEU A 364 -6.90 7.90 17.57
N ILE A 365 -7.44 9.13 17.63
CA ILE A 365 -6.68 10.35 17.32
C ILE A 365 -5.51 10.51 18.30
N ALA A 366 -5.75 10.36 19.60
CA ALA A 366 -4.69 10.46 20.60
C ALA A 366 -3.59 9.39 20.46
N ALA A 367 -3.90 8.26 19.83
CA ALA A 367 -2.94 7.19 19.53
C ALA A 367 -2.16 7.41 18.21
N ASP A 368 -2.45 8.46 17.45
CA ASP A 368 -1.70 8.81 16.26
C ASP A 368 -0.33 9.41 16.61
N GLU A 369 0.72 8.70 16.21
CA GLU A 369 2.13 9.15 16.30
C GLU A 369 2.72 9.50 14.92
N GLN A 370 1.93 9.43 13.85
CA GLN A 370 2.39 9.70 12.48
C GLN A 370 2.16 11.16 12.09
N PHE A 371 1.02 11.75 12.46
CA PHE A 371 0.61 13.14 12.17
C PHE A 371 0.43 13.51 10.68
N ASP A 372 1.07 12.78 9.78
CA ASP A 372 1.20 13.10 8.36
C ASP A 372 -0.04 12.81 7.49
N THR A 373 0.12 13.02 6.19
CA THR A 373 -0.95 12.82 5.20
C THR A 373 -1.25 11.34 4.93
N ILE A 374 -0.25 10.47 4.98
CA ILE A 374 -0.40 9.06 4.59
C ILE A 374 -1.05 8.24 5.70
N GLY A 375 -0.50 8.29 6.91
CA GLY A 375 -0.92 7.47 8.05
C GLY A 375 -1.57 8.27 9.19
N GLY A 376 -1.36 9.58 9.25
CA GLY A 376 -1.71 10.39 10.43
C GLY A 376 -2.91 11.34 10.30
N ALA A 377 -3.05 12.19 11.31
CA ALA A 377 -4.17 13.11 11.50
C ALA A 377 -4.34 14.13 10.37
N ALA A 378 -3.26 14.60 9.72
CA ALA A 378 -3.39 15.51 8.57
C ALA A 378 -4.15 14.85 7.40
N GLY A 379 -3.89 13.57 7.14
CA GLY A 379 -4.65 12.79 6.16
C GLY A 379 -6.10 12.58 6.58
N ALA A 380 -6.34 12.30 7.86
CA ALA A 380 -7.69 12.15 8.41
C ALA A 380 -8.54 13.41 8.20
N ILE A 381 -7.96 14.60 8.43
CA ILE A 381 -8.61 15.90 8.16
C ILE A 381 -9.07 15.97 6.70
N LEU A 382 -8.19 15.67 5.74
CA LEU A 382 -8.54 15.76 4.31
C LEU A 382 -9.68 14.81 3.91
N GLY A 383 -9.67 13.57 4.41
CA GLY A 383 -10.75 12.61 4.18
C GLY A 383 -12.08 13.06 4.82
N LEU A 384 -12.04 13.52 6.07
CA LEU A 384 -13.21 14.02 6.80
C LEU A 384 -13.80 15.27 6.15
N LEU A 385 -12.97 16.21 5.71
CA LEU A 385 -13.42 17.41 4.98
C LEU A 385 -14.09 17.04 3.66
N ALA A 386 -13.55 16.07 2.90
CA ALA A 386 -14.19 15.60 1.68
C ALA A 386 -15.60 15.04 1.92
N LEU A 387 -15.82 14.35 3.05
CA LEU A 387 -17.13 13.84 3.45
C LEU A 387 -18.06 14.96 3.98
N TYR A 388 -17.51 15.89 4.77
CA TYR A 388 -18.25 17.04 5.29
C TYR A 388 -18.78 17.93 4.15
N GLU A 389 -17.97 18.17 3.11
CA GLU A 389 -18.36 18.93 1.91
C GLU A 389 -19.59 18.34 1.19
N GLN A 390 -19.81 17.02 1.29
CA GLN A 390 -20.98 16.35 0.69
C GLN A 390 -22.18 16.27 1.62
N THR A 391 -21.95 16.12 2.91
CA THR A 391 -23.01 15.79 3.87
C THR A 391 -23.47 16.97 4.72
N GLY A 392 -22.62 17.98 4.91
CA GLY A 392 -22.86 19.13 5.80
C GLY A 392 -22.99 18.75 7.28
N LYS A 393 -22.66 17.52 7.68
CA LYS A 393 -22.88 17.02 9.05
C LYS A 393 -21.80 17.53 10.00
N PHE A 394 -22.20 18.37 10.96
CA PHE A 394 -21.29 19.00 11.91
C PHE A 394 -20.42 18.01 12.70
N GLY A 395 -20.96 16.85 13.10
CA GLY A 395 -20.17 15.83 13.82
C GLY A 395 -19.00 15.24 13.03
N ILE A 396 -18.98 15.39 11.71
CA ILE A 396 -17.84 14.99 10.86
C ILE A 396 -16.77 16.08 10.91
N LEU A 397 -17.18 17.35 10.87
CA LEU A 397 -16.29 18.49 11.02
C LEU A 397 -15.65 18.53 12.42
N GLU A 398 -16.40 18.22 13.49
CA GLU A 398 -15.88 18.13 14.86
C GLU A 398 -14.70 17.15 14.95
N ARG A 399 -14.78 15.99 14.27
CA ARG A 399 -13.67 15.02 14.22
C ARG A 399 -12.46 15.57 13.47
N ALA A 400 -12.66 16.34 12.41
CA ALA A 400 -11.56 17.00 11.71
C ALA A 400 -10.91 18.08 12.59
N VAL A 401 -11.71 18.80 13.39
CA VAL A 401 -11.25 19.75 14.41
C VAL A 401 -10.45 19.04 15.50
N ASP A 402 -10.89 17.88 16.00
CA ASP A 402 -10.14 17.08 16.97
C ASP A 402 -8.77 16.63 16.42
N CYS A 403 -8.71 16.19 15.16
CA CYS A 403 -7.46 15.91 14.47
C CYS A 403 -6.59 17.18 14.36
N GLY A 404 -7.17 18.33 14.07
CA GLY A 404 -6.48 19.62 14.02
C GLY A 404 -5.86 19.99 15.37
N HIS A 405 -6.61 19.86 16.47
CA HIS A 405 -6.11 20.09 17.82
C HIS A 405 -4.97 19.12 18.18
N HIS A 406 -5.09 17.86 17.78
CA HIS A 406 -4.02 16.87 17.98
C HIS A 406 -2.72 17.29 17.27
N LEU A 407 -2.81 17.79 16.04
CA LEU A 407 -1.65 18.33 15.33
C LEU A 407 -1.05 19.54 16.04
N LEU A 408 -1.87 20.51 16.48
CA LEU A 408 -1.37 21.68 17.21
C LEU A 408 -0.63 21.30 18.50
N ALA A 409 -1.15 20.31 19.23
CA ALA A 409 -0.55 19.83 20.48
C ALA A 409 0.83 19.18 20.28
N HIS A 410 1.11 18.64 19.09
CA HIS A 410 2.35 17.93 18.77
C HIS A 410 3.30 18.72 17.86
N GLN A 411 2.96 19.96 17.54
CA GLN A 411 3.83 20.84 16.77
C GLN A 411 5.01 21.32 17.65
N CYS A 412 6.23 21.22 17.15
CA CYS A 412 7.45 21.51 17.91
C CYS A 412 8.39 22.49 17.19
N ASP A 413 9.21 23.19 17.98
CA ASP A 413 10.18 24.17 17.46
C ASP A 413 11.28 23.49 16.64
N ALA A 414 11.52 23.97 15.42
CA ALA A 414 12.52 23.41 14.53
C ALA A 414 13.96 23.45 15.10
N PHE A 415 14.24 24.40 16.01
CA PHE A 415 15.55 24.61 16.61
C PHE A 415 15.85 23.73 17.84
N ARG A 416 14.84 23.05 18.40
CA ARG A 416 14.98 22.26 19.65
C ARG A 416 15.00 20.74 19.43
N GLY A 417 14.97 20.26 18.17
CA GLY A 417 14.99 18.83 17.84
C GLY A 417 16.40 18.21 17.88
N PRO A 418 16.53 16.94 18.30
CA PRO A 418 17.83 16.28 18.34
C PRO A 418 18.28 15.82 16.93
N THR A 419 19.55 16.11 16.63
CA THR A 419 20.47 15.30 15.81
C THR A 419 20.72 15.52 14.30
N LEU A 420 19.97 16.28 13.50
CA LEU A 420 20.42 16.56 12.10
C LEU A 420 20.02 17.95 11.56
N SER A 421 18.93 18.56 12.04
CA SER A 421 18.48 19.86 11.53
C SER A 421 19.37 21.02 11.95
N GLN A 422 20.02 20.96 13.11
CA GLN A 422 20.80 22.08 13.65
C GLN A 422 22.00 22.51 12.77
N SER A 423 22.63 21.59 12.02
CA SER A 423 23.73 21.95 11.12
C SER A 423 23.26 22.61 9.81
N LEU A 424 22.02 22.35 9.39
CA LEU A 424 21.40 22.97 8.21
C LEU A 424 20.68 24.28 8.55
N LEU A 425 20.07 24.38 9.74
CA LEU A 425 19.32 25.55 10.23
C LEU A 425 20.19 26.73 10.69
N ASN A 426 21.49 26.52 10.95
CA ASN A 426 22.42 27.54 11.44
C ASN A 426 23.10 28.37 10.33
N ARG A 427 22.56 28.40 9.10
CA ARG A 427 23.11 29.25 8.03
C ARG A 427 22.34 30.58 7.95
N PRO A 428 23.01 31.74 8.01
CA PRO A 428 22.37 33.02 7.73
C PRO A 428 21.75 32.96 6.33
N ASN A 429 20.52 33.45 6.18
CA ASN A 429 19.97 33.66 4.85
C ASN A 429 20.81 34.72 4.10
N ALA A 430 20.69 34.78 2.77
CA ALA A 430 21.46 35.70 1.93
C ALA A 430 21.28 37.20 2.29
N LYS A 431 20.36 37.54 3.20
CA LYS A 431 20.06 38.90 3.68
C LYS A 431 20.49 39.15 5.13
N GLY A 432 21.19 38.23 5.80
CA GLY A 432 21.66 38.40 7.18
C GLY A 432 20.56 38.48 8.25
N GLN A 433 19.34 38.05 7.93
CA GLN A 433 18.22 38.00 8.86
C GLN A 433 18.13 36.61 9.48
N THR A 434 17.90 36.55 10.80
CA THR A 434 17.49 35.31 11.47
C THR A 434 16.15 34.85 10.89
N PRO A 435 16.03 33.62 10.36
CA PRO A 435 14.75 33.11 9.88
C PRO A 435 13.69 33.19 10.97
N LYS A 436 12.44 33.50 10.61
CA LYS A 436 11.28 33.30 11.49
C LYS A 436 11.34 31.85 11.97
N SER A 437 11.28 31.62 13.28
CA SER A 437 11.40 30.25 13.83
C SER A 437 10.19 29.44 13.40
N GLY A 438 10.32 28.65 12.35
CA GLY A 438 9.28 27.73 11.90
C GLY A 438 9.08 26.58 12.90
N ARG A 439 7.89 26.02 12.90
CA ARG A 439 7.50 24.87 13.74
C ARG A 439 6.96 23.76 12.87
N ALA A 440 7.26 22.52 13.22
CA ALA A 440 6.91 21.33 12.42
C ALA A 440 6.67 20.11 13.33
N TRP A 441 6.41 18.95 12.73
CA TRP A 441 6.09 17.71 13.44
C TRP A 441 7.23 16.71 13.33
N GLN A 442 7.50 16.05 14.44
CA GLN A 442 8.42 14.92 14.48
C GLN A 442 7.70 13.66 13.99
N ILE A 443 8.20 13.08 12.91
CA ILE A 443 7.57 11.95 12.21
C ILE A 443 8.61 10.83 12.10
N LEU A 444 8.16 9.56 12.18
CA LEU A 444 8.94 8.34 11.88
C LEU A 444 10.41 8.38 12.37
N GLY A 445 10.61 8.35 13.70
CA GLY A 445 11.95 8.38 14.29
C GLY A 445 12.46 9.78 14.64
N GLN A 446 11.55 10.66 15.07
CA GLN A 446 11.84 11.99 15.63
C GLN A 446 12.49 13.00 14.68
N ARG A 447 12.28 12.85 13.36
CA ARG A 447 12.78 13.81 12.37
C ARG A 447 11.68 14.74 11.90
N LEU A 448 12.06 15.99 11.62
CA LEU A 448 11.20 16.97 10.96
C LEU A 448 11.36 16.76 9.46
N TYR A 449 10.37 16.19 8.80
CA TYR A 449 10.41 15.94 7.36
C TYR A 449 9.79 17.09 6.56
N THR A 450 10.30 17.28 5.34
CA THR A 450 9.71 18.15 4.31
C THR A 450 8.89 17.31 3.34
N GLY A 451 8.05 17.94 2.53
CA GLY A 451 7.28 17.24 1.49
C GLY A 451 5.82 16.95 1.86
N PHE A 452 5.08 16.42 0.89
CA PHE A 452 3.62 16.28 0.99
C PHE A 452 3.18 15.03 1.76
N SER A 453 3.84 13.89 1.55
CA SER A 453 3.35 12.60 2.07
C SER A 453 3.56 12.49 3.58
N HIS A 454 4.80 12.66 4.03
CA HIS A 454 5.25 12.43 5.40
C HIS A 454 5.84 13.69 6.05
N GLY A 455 5.58 14.87 5.49
CA GLY A 455 6.29 16.10 5.84
C GLY A 455 5.39 17.30 6.10
N ALA A 456 6.04 18.42 6.44
CA ALA A 456 5.40 19.66 6.83
C ALA A 456 4.47 20.25 5.76
N ALA A 457 4.76 20.09 4.47
CA ALA A 457 3.91 20.64 3.40
C ALA A 457 2.50 20.04 3.39
N GLY A 458 2.39 18.72 3.57
CA GLY A 458 1.09 18.04 3.62
C GLY A 458 0.27 18.43 4.85
N ILE A 459 0.94 18.55 6.00
CA ILE A 459 0.30 18.96 7.26
C ILE A 459 -0.18 20.42 7.17
N ALA A 460 0.67 21.32 6.67
CA ALA A 460 0.29 22.72 6.44
C ALA A 460 -0.91 22.83 5.50
N TYR A 461 -0.92 22.06 4.40
CA TYR A 461 -2.05 22.02 3.48
C TYR A 461 -3.35 21.55 4.16
N ALA A 462 -3.30 20.48 4.97
CA ALA A 462 -4.46 20.00 5.71
C ALA A 462 -5.00 21.04 6.71
N LEU A 463 -4.11 21.74 7.42
CA LEU A 463 -4.48 22.81 8.35
C LEU A 463 -5.09 24.02 7.64
N LEU A 464 -4.55 24.42 6.48
CA LEU A 464 -5.17 25.47 5.65
C LEU A 464 -6.57 25.06 5.19
N ARG A 465 -6.75 23.81 4.76
CA ARG A 465 -8.06 23.28 4.37
C ARG A 465 -9.05 23.29 5.54
N LEU A 466 -8.60 22.99 6.75
CA LEU A 466 -9.42 23.05 7.95
C LEU A 466 -9.79 24.50 8.29
N TYR A 467 -8.81 25.42 8.28
CA TYR A 467 -9.03 26.86 8.46
C TYR A 467 -10.07 27.42 7.49
N ALA A 468 -10.04 27.02 6.22
CA ALA A 468 -10.99 27.50 5.21
C ALA A 468 -12.46 27.18 5.54
N VAL A 469 -12.72 26.22 6.43
CA VAL A 469 -14.06 25.81 6.86
C VAL A 469 -14.38 26.29 8.27
N THR A 470 -13.40 26.33 9.18
CA THR A 470 -13.61 26.69 10.59
C THR A 470 -13.41 28.18 10.86
N TYR A 471 -12.61 28.86 10.04
CA TYR A 471 -12.11 30.22 10.26
C TYR A 471 -11.34 30.40 11.57
N ASP A 472 -10.81 29.30 12.15
CA ASP A 472 -10.01 29.37 13.36
C ASP A 472 -8.53 29.64 13.03
N ASN A 473 -8.07 30.83 13.39
CA ASN A 473 -6.74 31.34 13.03
C ASN A 473 -5.59 30.47 13.58
N VAL A 474 -5.81 29.67 14.62
CA VAL A 474 -4.75 28.79 15.15
C VAL A 474 -4.24 27.79 14.09
N TYR A 475 -5.12 27.34 13.19
CA TYR A 475 -4.75 26.44 12.11
C TYR A 475 -3.97 27.16 10.99
N LEU A 476 -4.36 28.40 10.70
CA LEU A 476 -3.66 29.26 9.75
C LEU A 476 -2.24 29.58 10.24
N GLU A 477 -2.11 29.97 11.51
CA GLU A 477 -0.82 30.28 12.15
C GLU A 477 0.12 29.06 12.13
N ALA A 478 -0.38 27.89 12.53
CA ALA A 478 0.42 26.67 12.51
C ALA A 478 0.84 26.24 11.09
N ALA A 479 -0.03 26.46 10.09
CA ALA A 479 0.34 26.24 8.69
C ALA A 479 1.43 27.22 8.23
N ASP A 480 1.33 28.51 8.56
CA ASP A 480 2.36 29.52 8.23
C ASP A 480 3.71 29.19 8.88
N GLU A 481 3.71 28.73 10.13
CA GLU A 481 4.92 28.28 10.83
C GLU A 481 5.57 27.06 10.18
N ALA A 482 4.77 26.12 9.68
CA ALA A 482 5.26 24.94 8.97
C ALA A 482 5.85 25.30 7.59
N ILE A 483 5.24 26.25 6.89
CA ILE A 483 5.76 26.81 5.63
C ILE A 483 7.10 27.53 5.90
N ALA A 484 7.17 28.33 6.97
CA ALA A 484 8.40 28.99 7.39
C ALA A 484 9.52 28.00 7.74
N TYR A 485 9.18 26.87 8.36
CA TYR A 485 10.13 25.78 8.61
C TYR A 485 10.71 25.23 7.29
N GLU A 486 9.87 24.88 6.31
CA GLU A 486 10.38 24.37 5.03
C GLU A 486 11.25 25.40 4.31
N ARG A 487 10.91 26.68 4.37
CA ARG A 487 11.76 27.77 3.84
C ARG A 487 13.11 27.87 4.56
N SER A 488 13.15 27.59 5.86
CA SER A 488 14.41 27.61 6.63
C SER A 488 15.40 26.50 6.24
N VAL A 489 14.91 25.39 5.67
CA VAL A 489 15.74 24.27 5.21
C VAL A 489 15.91 24.22 3.69
N PHE A 490 15.34 25.18 2.96
CA PHE A 490 15.46 25.29 1.51
C PHE A 490 16.94 25.41 1.07
N SER A 491 17.31 24.75 -0.01
CA SER A 491 18.65 24.84 -0.61
C SER A 491 18.62 25.65 -1.90
N PRO A 492 19.13 26.91 -1.90
CA PRO A 492 19.23 27.70 -3.12
C PRO A 492 20.10 27.06 -4.20
N ALA A 493 21.15 26.33 -3.79
CA ALA A 493 22.05 25.65 -4.72
C ALA A 493 21.37 24.48 -5.45
N ALA A 494 20.45 23.78 -4.80
CA ALA A 494 19.66 22.71 -5.40
C ALA A 494 18.35 23.22 -6.03
N ALA A 495 17.98 24.49 -5.79
CA ALA A 495 16.65 25.04 -6.05
C ALA A 495 15.53 24.13 -5.53
N ASN A 496 15.74 23.48 -4.37
CA ASN A 496 14.87 22.43 -3.88
C ASN A 496 14.98 22.27 -2.34
N TRP A 497 14.06 21.50 -1.77
CA TRP A 497 14.03 21.13 -0.36
C TRP A 497 14.65 19.74 -0.15
N PRO A 498 15.45 19.58 0.92
CA PRO A 498 16.15 18.33 1.21
C PRO A 498 15.18 17.22 1.61
N ASP A 499 15.44 16.00 1.14
CA ASP A 499 14.85 14.79 1.68
C ASP A 499 15.62 14.37 2.93
N LEU A 500 14.97 14.55 4.09
CA LEU A 500 15.58 14.36 5.42
C LEU A 500 15.46 12.92 5.94
N ARG A 501 14.89 12.00 5.13
CA ARG A 501 14.85 10.58 5.46
C ARG A 501 16.26 10.00 5.43
N GLN A 502 16.54 9.04 6.30
CA GLN A 502 17.86 8.41 6.37
C GLN A 502 18.25 7.73 5.05
N ILE A 503 17.27 7.13 4.37
CA ILE A 503 17.46 6.45 3.08
C ILE A 503 17.89 7.41 1.95
N ALA A 504 17.63 8.71 2.10
CA ALA A 504 17.99 9.71 1.12
C ALA A 504 19.35 10.35 1.38
N GLN A 505 20.03 9.99 2.48
CA GLN A 505 21.35 10.54 2.79
C GLN A 505 22.39 10.09 1.76
N GLN A 506 23.14 11.05 1.25
CA GLN A 506 24.27 10.81 0.36
C GLN A 506 25.45 10.20 1.15
N PRO A 507 26.41 9.54 0.48
CA PRO A 507 27.58 8.95 1.13
C PRO A 507 28.43 9.95 1.94
N ASN A 508 28.37 11.24 1.59
CA ASN A 508 29.04 12.35 2.28
C ASN A 508 28.25 12.89 3.50
N GLY A 509 27.13 12.24 3.87
CA GLY A 509 26.26 12.64 4.98
C GLY A 509 25.31 13.81 4.68
N GLN A 510 25.35 14.40 3.47
CA GLN A 510 24.40 15.43 3.07
C GLN A 510 23.04 14.83 2.71
N PRO A 511 21.92 15.56 2.91
CA PRO A 511 20.62 15.08 2.46
C PRO A 511 20.56 15.01 0.93
N GLY A 512 19.83 14.01 0.43
CA GLY A 512 19.45 13.93 -0.97
C GLY A 512 18.35 14.93 -1.32
N PHE A 513 18.05 15.05 -2.60
CA PHE A 513 16.97 15.88 -3.11
C PHE A 513 16.13 15.03 -4.06
N MET A 514 14.82 15.03 -3.84
CA MET A 514 13.86 14.44 -4.76
C MET A 514 13.06 15.55 -5.44
N VAL A 515 12.57 15.28 -6.65
CA VAL A 515 11.52 16.09 -7.27
C VAL A 515 10.34 15.15 -7.46
N SER A 516 9.55 14.97 -6.41
CA SER A 516 8.43 14.02 -6.39
C SER A 516 7.26 14.59 -5.60
N TRP A 517 6.08 13.98 -5.74
CA TRP A 517 4.93 14.33 -4.91
C TRP A 517 5.21 14.01 -3.44
N CYS A 518 5.79 12.84 -3.12
CA CYS A 518 6.05 12.48 -1.73
C CYS A 518 7.07 13.42 -1.06
N HIS A 519 8.19 13.71 -1.72
CA HIS A 519 9.27 14.55 -1.17
C HIS A 519 9.85 15.53 -2.21
N GLY A 520 10.11 16.76 -1.76
CA GLY A 520 10.76 17.83 -2.52
C GLY A 520 9.81 18.69 -3.37
N ALA A 521 10.39 19.38 -4.36
CA ALA A 521 9.77 20.50 -5.06
C ALA A 521 8.34 20.24 -5.57
N ALA A 522 8.09 19.12 -6.26
CA ALA A 522 6.78 18.87 -6.86
C ALA A 522 5.67 18.76 -5.80
N GLY A 523 5.88 17.98 -4.73
CA GLY A 523 4.93 17.84 -3.63
C GLY A 523 4.73 19.12 -2.82
N ILE A 524 5.82 19.80 -2.47
CA ILE A 524 5.77 21.06 -1.71
C ILE A 524 5.05 22.14 -2.53
N GLY A 525 5.42 22.30 -3.79
CA GLY A 525 4.78 23.23 -4.71
C GLY A 525 3.29 22.93 -4.91
N LEU A 526 2.92 21.65 -5.03
CA LEU A 526 1.53 21.24 -5.12
C LEU A 526 0.75 21.61 -3.85
N ALA A 527 1.32 21.41 -2.66
CA ALA A 527 0.71 21.82 -1.38
C ALA A 527 0.44 23.33 -1.34
N ARG A 528 1.41 24.14 -1.78
CA ARG A 528 1.28 25.60 -1.86
C ARG A 528 0.21 26.01 -2.86
N LEU A 529 0.23 25.46 -4.06
CA LEU A 529 -0.79 25.71 -5.09
C LEU A 529 -2.20 25.41 -4.58
N GLY A 530 -2.38 24.25 -3.94
CA GLY A 530 -3.67 23.86 -3.35
C GLY A 530 -4.14 24.78 -2.22
N GLY A 531 -3.22 25.46 -1.53
CA GLY A 531 -3.49 26.41 -0.44
C GLY A 531 -3.62 27.87 -0.88
N LEU A 532 -3.19 28.24 -2.09
CA LEU A 532 -3.10 29.65 -2.55
C LEU A 532 -4.42 30.42 -2.41
N SER A 533 -5.55 29.78 -2.71
CA SER A 533 -6.88 30.41 -2.61
C SER A 533 -7.33 30.68 -1.17
N ILE A 534 -6.66 30.07 -0.18
CA ILE A 534 -6.97 30.18 1.25
C ILE A 534 -6.01 31.16 1.91
N TRP A 535 -4.71 31.02 1.62
CA TRP A 535 -3.66 31.86 2.19
C TRP A 535 -2.57 32.11 1.15
N GLN A 536 -2.33 33.39 0.85
CA GLN A 536 -1.34 33.82 -0.12
C GLN A 536 -0.41 34.86 0.51
N THR A 537 0.88 34.58 0.43
CA THR A 537 1.96 35.49 0.83
C THR A 537 3.03 35.51 -0.27
N ASP A 538 3.85 36.55 -0.31
CA ASP A 538 4.97 36.64 -1.26
C ASP A 538 5.92 35.42 -1.14
N ASP A 539 6.10 34.93 0.08
CA ASP A 539 6.90 33.73 0.37
C ASP A 539 6.29 32.46 -0.27
N ILE A 540 4.97 32.28 -0.18
CA ILE A 540 4.26 31.15 -0.80
C ILE A 540 4.33 31.25 -2.33
N VAL A 541 4.12 32.44 -2.90
CA VAL A 541 4.22 32.66 -4.35
C VAL A 541 5.65 32.33 -4.83
N GLN A 542 6.67 32.76 -4.09
CA GLN A 542 8.06 32.43 -4.40
C GLN A 542 8.34 30.91 -4.32
N ASP A 543 7.82 30.23 -3.29
CA ASP A 543 7.94 28.77 -3.18
C ASP A 543 7.32 28.06 -4.38
N VAL A 544 6.14 28.51 -4.83
CA VAL A 544 5.44 27.98 -6.02
C VAL A 544 6.27 28.18 -7.28
N ASP A 545 6.82 29.38 -7.50
CA ASP A 545 7.66 29.68 -8.66
C ASP A 545 8.92 28.80 -8.70
N ILE A 546 9.60 28.64 -7.56
CA ILE A 546 10.78 27.77 -7.43
C ILE A 546 10.39 26.32 -7.72
N ALA A 547 9.31 25.83 -7.12
CA ALA A 547 8.86 24.46 -7.29
C ALA A 547 8.46 24.16 -8.75
N LEU A 548 7.81 25.10 -9.43
CA LEU A 548 7.45 24.98 -10.85
C LEU A 548 8.70 24.93 -11.70
N GLN A 549 9.62 25.89 -11.55
CA GLN A 549 10.86 25.92 -12.33
C GLN A 549 11.69 24.66 -12.13
N THR A 550 11.81 24.18 -10.90
CA THR A 550 12.54 22.94 -10.58
C THR A 550 11.86 21.73 -11.21
N THR A 551 10.53 21.63 -11.16
CA THR A 551 9.78 20.51 -11.77
C THR A 551 9.83 20.54 -13.30
N GLN A 552 9.75 21.72 -13.92
CA GLN A 552 9.86 21.90 -15.37
C GLN A 552 11.24 21.46 -15.89
N ARG A 553 12.30 21.85 -15.19
CA ARG A 553 13.69 21.52 -15.55
C ARG A 553 14.09 20.09 -15.23
N TYR A 554 13.31 19.39 -14.40
CA TYR A 554 13.61 18.02 -14.02
C TYR A 554 13.41 17.08 -15.22
N PRO A 555 14.40 16.23 -15.55
CA PRO A 555 14.30 15.31 -16.68
C PRO A 555 13.22 14.26 -16.44
N LEU A 556 12.71 13.68 -17.53
CA LEU A 556 11.85 12.49 -17.44
C LEU A 556 12.68 11.30 -16.99
N GLU A 557 12.07 10.46 -16.17
CA GLU A 557 12.70 9.31 -15.53
C GLU A 557 12.05 8.00 -15.94
N ASP A 558 12.69 6.89 -15.59
CA ASP A 558 12.18 5.52 -15.76
C ASP A 558 11.14 5.11 -14.71
N VAL A 559 10.54 6.07 -13.99
CA VAL A 559 9.50 5.80 -13.00
C VAL A 559 8.28 6.65 -13.33
N ASP A 560 7.13 6.01 -13.48
CA ASP A 560 5.92 6.68 -13.99
C ASP A 560 4.87 6.99 -12.95
N CYS A 561 4.86 6.29 -11.82
CA CYS A 561 3.77 6.41 -10.85
C CYS A 561 3.55 7.82 -10.28
N LEU A 562 2.38 8.03 -9.68
CA LEU A 562 1.99 9.30 -9.07
C LEU A 562 2.87 9.71 -7.88
N CYS A 563 3.30 8.76 -7.04
CA CYS A 563 4.00 9.08 -5.80
C CYS A 563 5.38 9.70 -6.02
N CYS A 564 6.19 9.08 -6.88
CA CYS A 564 7.58 9.48 -7.12
C CYS A 564 8.01 9.50 -8.59
N GLY A 565 7.09 9.24 -9.52
CA GLY A 565 7.37 9.19 -10.94
C GLY A 565 6.90 10.42 -11.72
N ASN A 566 6.92 10.26 -13.03
CA ASN A 566 6.58 11.29 -14.01
C ASN A 566 5.16 11.83 -13.82
N PHE A 567 4.15 10.97 -13.57
CA PHE A 567 2.77 11.43 -13.46
C PHE A 567 2.53 12.31 -12.22
N GLY A 568 3.28 12.13 -11.12
CA GLY A 568 3.22 13.06 -9.98
C GLY A 568 3.75 14.45 -10.29
N ARG A 569 4.73 14.56 -11.20
CA ARG A 569 5.28 15.84 -11.67
C ARG A 569 4.37 16.50 -12.69
N ILE A 570 3.77 15.69 -13.57
CA ILE A 570 2.77 16.13 -14.55
C ILE A 570 1.57 16.75 -13.82
N GLU A 571 1.08 16.11 -12.76
CA GLU A 571 0.00 16.64 -11.94
C GLU A 571 0.34 18.01 -11.33
N MET A 572 1.58 18.20 -10.87
CA MET A 572 2.04 19.49 -10.36
C MET A 572 2.00 20.60 -11.43
N LEU A 573 2.39 20.27 -12.66
CA LEU A 573 2.30 21.19 -13.80
C LEU A 573 0.83 21.46 -14.18
N LEU A 574 -0.03 20.44 -14.16
CA LEU A 574 -1.45 20.57 -14.48
C LEU A 574 -2.17 21.48 -13.47
N VAL A 575 -1.99 21.24 -12.17
CA VAL A 575 -2.57 22.10 -11.13
C VAL A 575 -2.00 23.52 -11.17
N GLY A 576 -0.70 23.66 -11.47
CA GLY A 576 -0.07 24.97 -11.69
C GLY A 576 -0.69 25.72 -12.88
N ALA A 577 -0.95 25.01 -13.97
CA ALA A 577 -1.61 25.58 -15.16
C ALA A 577 -3.00 26.13 -14.84
N GLU A 578 -3.82 25.35 -14.13
CA GLU A 578 -5.19 25.73 -13.77
C GLU A 578 -5.20 26.89 -12.75
N THR A 579 -4.40 26.78 -11.70
CA THR A 579 -4.41 27.73 -10.57
C THR A 579 -3.83 29.08 -10.96
N LEU A 580 -2.81 29.12 -11.81
CA LEU A 580 -2.10 30.34 -12.21
C LEU A 580 -2.50 30.84 -13.61
N ALA A 581 -3.47 30.19 -14.27
CA ALA A 581 -3.86 30.47 -15.65
C ALA A 581 -2.67 30.47 -16.63
N ARG A 582 -1.82 29.44 -16.55
CA ARG A 582 -0.58 29.29 -17.31
C ARG A 582 -0.69 28.18 -18.36
N PRO A 583 -1.12 28.49 -19.60
CA PRO A 583 -1.34 27.47 -20.64
C PRO A 583 -0.07 26.73 -21.07
N ASP A 584 1.10 27.36 -20.94
CA ASP A 584 2.40 26.73 -21.22
C ASP A 584 2.70 25.55 -20.28
N LEU A 585 2.22 25.61 -19.04
CA LEU A 585 2.35 24.49 -18.09
C LEU A 585 1.44 23.33 -18.49
N ALA A 586 0.22 23.60 -18.98
CA ALA A 586 -0.69 22.57 -19.47
C ALA A 586 -0.14 21.88 -20.73
N GLU A 587 0.42 22.64 -21.66
CA GLU A 587 1.09 22.10 -22.84
C GLU A 587 2.27 21.19 -22.44
N MET A 588 3.12 21.65 -21.52
CA MET A 588 4.24 20.84 -21.02
C MET A 588 3.78 19.55 -20.33
N ALA A 589 2.71 19.62 -19.52
CA ALA A 589 2.12 18.44 -18.87
C ALA A 589 1.64 17.42 -19.92
N ALA A 590 0.92 17.88 -20.94
CA ALA A 590 0.41 17.02 -22.02
C ALA A 590 1.55 16.40 -22.86
N THR A 591 2.59 17.17 -23.19
CA THR A 591 3.76 16.67 -23.92
C THR A 591 4.55 15.64 -23.13
N LYS A 592 4.77 15.86 -21.83
CA LYS A 592 5.43 14.89 -20.95
C LYS A 592 4.61 13.61 -20.82
N ALA A 593 3.28 13.72 -20.69
CA ALA A 593 2.41 12.55 -20.66
C ALA A 593 2.47 11.75 -21.97
N ALA A 594 2.44 12.42 -23.12
CA ALA A 594 2.58 11.78 -24.42
C ALA A 594 3.89 11.00 -24.54
N TRP A 595 5.01 11.58 -24.09
CA TRP A 595 6.29 10.86 -24.07
C TRP A 595 6.22 9.58 -23.23
N VAL A 596 5.66 9.67 -22.01
CA VAL A 596 5.58 8.52 -21.10
C VAL A 596 4.72 7.42 -21.70
N VAL A 597 3.57 7.74 -22.29
CA VAL A 597 2.68 6.78 -22.96
C VAL A 597 3.38 6.13 -24.15
N HIS A 598 4.02 6.92 -25.03
CA HIS A 598 4.75 6.37 -26.18
C HIS A 598 5.92 5.49 -25.77
N ARG A 599 6.68 5.88 -24.74
CA ARG A 599 7.76 5.04 -24.21
C ARG A 599 7.19 3.75 -23.64
N ALA A 600 6.14 3.81 -22.82
CA ALA A 600 5.51 2.62 -22.24
C ALA A 600 5.06 1.64 -23.33
N ALA A 601 4.43 2.14 -24.40
CA ALA A 601 4.07 1.32 -25.56
C ALA A 601 5.29 0.68 -26.25
N ALA A 602 6.40 1.42 -26.40
CA ALA A 602 7.61 0.93 -27.04
C ALA A 602 8.37 -0.13 -26.22
N VAL A 603 8.36 -0.02 -24.89
CA VAL A 603 9.05 -0.96 -23.98
C VAL A 603 8.15 -2.05 -23.41
N GLY A 604 6.86 -2.04 -23.77
CA GLY A 604 5.87 -3.06 -23.40
C GLY A 604 5.19 -2.85 -22.04
N GLY A 605 5.34 -1.69 -21.40
CA GLY A 605 4.68 -1.36 -20.14
C GLY A 605 5.20 -0.10 -19.47
N TYR A 606 4.43 0.39 -18.50
CA TYR A 606 4.87 1.46 -17.60
C TYR A 606 5.95 0.96 -16.64
N GLN A 607 6.80 1.87 -16.18
CA GLN A 607 7.92 1.52 -15.32
C GLN A 607 7.70 2.02 -13.89
N PHE A 608 8.02 1.17 -12.92
CA PHE A 608 7.81 1.45 -11.51
C PHE A 608 9.10 1.25 -10.72
N LEU A 609 9.24 2.00 -9.64
CA LEU A 609 10.43 1.96 -8.79
C LEU A 609 10.67 0.54 -8.26
N ASN A 610 11.84 -0.03 -8.56
CA ASN A 610 12.28 -1.37 -8.15
C ASN A 610 11.41 -2.54 -8.67
N LEU A 611 10.56 -2.32 -9.67
CA LEU A 611 9.76 -3.36 -10.31
C LEU A 611 10.11 -3.48 -11.79
N PRO A 612 10.25 -4.70 -12.35
CA PRO A 612 10.30 -4.92 -13.79
C PRO A 612 9.06 -4.35 -14.50
N SER A 613 9.19 -3.88 -15.74
CA SER A 613 8.07 -3.34 -16.54
C SER A 613 6.96 -4.36 -16.82
N SER A 614 7.25 -5.66 -16.71
CA SER A 614 6.28 -6.74 -16.87
C SER A 614 5.42 -7.00 -15.62
N VAL A 615 5.74 -6.37 -14.48
CA VAL A 615 5.02 -6.61 -13.23
C VAL A 615 3.69 -5.87 -13.21
N PHE A 616 2.62 -6.61 -12.92
CA PHE A 616 1.32 -6.03 -12.63
C PHE A 616 1.33 -5.24 -11.30
N SER A 617 1.22 -3.92 -11.40
CA SER A 617 1.08 -3.00 -10.26
C SER A 617 -0.14 -2.11 -10.48
N PRO A 618 -1.34 -2.50 -10.00
CA PRO A 618 -2.56 -1.73 -10.25
C PRO A 618 -2.84 -0.67 -9.19
N SER A 619 -1.96 -0.46 -8.20
CA SER A 619 -2.22 0.51 -7.14
C SER A 619 -2.34 1.95 -7.67
N PHE A 620 -2.98 2.82 -6.90
CA PHE A 620 -3.19 4.20 -7.34
C PHE A 620 -1.90 5.02 -7.28
N PHE A 621 -1.22 5.07 -6.13
CA PHE A 621 -0.05 5.94 -5.99
C PHE A 621 1.22 5.38 -6.61
N GLN A 622 1.32 4.05 -6.76
CA GLN A 622 2.53 3.36 -7.20
C GLN A 622 2.32 2.52 -8.48
N GLY A 623 1.14 2.57 -9.08
CA GLY A 623 0.73 1.67 -10.14
C GLY A 623 -0.07 2.34 -11.26
N THR A 624 -0.68 1.50 -12.09
CA THR A 624 -1.37 1.89 -13.32
C THR A 624 -2.71 2.57 -13.08
N ALA A 625 -3.41 2.33 -11.97
CA ALA A 625 -4.69 3.01 -11.71
C ALA A 625 -4.52 4.52 -11.56
N GLY A 626 -3.43 4.97 -10.91
CA GLY A 626 -3.13 6.39 -10.80
C GLY A 626 -2.71 7.01 -12.13
N ILE A 627 -1.96 6.27 -12.94
CA ILE A 627 -1.60 6.69 -14.30
C ILE A 627 -2.87 6.87 -15.13
N GLY A 628 -3.76 5.88 -15.13
CA GLY A 628 -5.05 5.96 -15.81
C GLY A 628 -5.88 7.15 -15.34
N TYR A 629 -5.95 7.39 -14.03
CA TYR A 629 -6.66 8.54 -13.47
C TYR A 629 -6.06 9.87 -13.92
N GLU A 630 -4.74 10.01 -13.93
CA GLU A 630 -4.06 11.24 -14.34
C GLU A 630 -4.21 11.50 -15.85
N LEU A 631 -4.24 10.46 -16.68
CA LEU A 631 -4.59 10.58 -18.10
C LEU A 631 -6.01 11.13 -18.29
N LEU A 632 -6.97 10.68 -17.47
CA LEU A 632 -8.32 11.23 -17.48
C LEU A 632 -8.35 12.68 -17.01
N ARG A 633 -7.53 13.06 -16.01
CA ARG A 633 -7.39 14.45 -15.58
C ARG A 633 -6.82 15.33 -16.68
N LEU A 634 -5.77 14.90 -17.38
CA LEU A 634 -5.24 15.65 -18.52
C LEU A 634 -6.29 15.85 -19.62
N ALA A 635 -7.16 14.86 -19.84
CA ALA A 635 -8.25 14.97 -20.82
C ALA A 635 -9.37 15.92 -20.33
N TYR A 636 -9.73 15.87 -19.05
CA TYR A 636 -10.85 16.60 -18.44
C TYR A 636 -10.48 17.22 -17.07
N PRO A 637 -9.58 18.22 -17.04
CA PRO A 637 -8.96 18.66 -15.78
C PRO A 637 -9.94 19.39 -14.85
N GLN A 638 -11.01 19.96 -15.43
CA GLN A 638 -12.12 20.61 -14.73
C GLN A 638 -13.19 19.65 -14.20
N LEU A 639 -13.19 18.39 -14.66
CA LEU A 639 -14.21 17.40 -14.29
C LEU A 639 -13.76 16.54 -13.10
N LEU A 640 -12.46 16.23 -13.03
CA LEU A 640 -11.90 15.31 -12.06
C LEU A 640 -10.98 16.05 -11.06
N PRO A 641 -11.13 15.82 -9.75
CA PRO A 641 -10.30 16.48 -8.74
C PRO A 641 -8.88 15.92 -8.70
N SER A 642 -7.95 16.73 -8.21
CA SER A 642 -6.62 16.25 -7.80
C SER A 642 -6.73 15.32 -6.60
N VAL A 643 -6.48 14.02 -6.83
CA VAL A 643 -6.37 13.04 -5.74
C VAL A 643 -5.09 13.27 -4.94
N LEU A 644 -4.02 13.78 -5.55
CA LEU A 644 -2.77 14.13 -4.87
C LEU A 644 -2.95 15.26 -3.85
N LEU A 645 -3.98 16.09 -3.99
CA LEU A 645 -4.41 17.09 -3.02
C LEU A 645 -5.63 16.67 -2.18
N LEU A 646 -6.24 15.51 -2.45
CA LEU A 646 -7.56 15.16 -1.92
C LEU A 646 -8.58 16.31 -2.12
N ALA A 647 -8.51 16.93 -3.30
CA ALA A 647 -9.28 18.13 -3.62
C ALA A 647 -10.77 17.83 -3.78
N LYS A 648 -11.60 18.87 -3.61
CA LYS A 648 -13.04 18.80 -3.89
C LYS A 648 -13.30 18.64 -5.39
N CYS A 649 -14.40 17.97 -5.75
CA CYS A 649 -14.85 17.93 -7.14
C CYS A 649 -15.24 19.34 -7.61
N ILE A 650 -14.77 19.77 -8.78
CA ILE A 650 -14.95 21.15 -9.27
C ILE A 650 -16.37 21.35 -9.84
N ALA A 651 -16.99 20.30 -10.38
CA ALA A 651 -18.28 20.39 -11.06
C ALA A 651 -19.49 20.14 -10.13
N LYS A 652 -19.90 21.14 -9.35
CA LYS A 652 -21.32 21.20 -8.89
C LYS A 652 -22.26 21.78 -9.96
N SER A 653 -21.73 22.52 -10.93
CA SER A 653 -22.51 23.19 -11.99
C SER A 653 -22.62 22.40 -13.30
N PHE A 654 -21.70 21.47 -13.59
CA PHE A 654 -21.71 20.70 -14.85
C PHE A 654 -22.56 19.41 -14.79
N LEU A 655 -22.83 18.87 -13.60
CA LEU A 655 -23.71 17.70 -13.43
C LEU A 655 -25.17 17.99 -13.84
N LEU A 656 -25.60 19.24 -13.80
CA LEU A 656 -26.93 19.66 -14.27
C LEU A 656 -27.04 19.76 -15.79
N SER A 657 -25.93 19.87 -16.53
CA SER A 657 -25.95 20.00 -18.01
C SER A 657 -25.76 18.69 -18.77
N ILE A 658 -25.40 17.60 -18.08
CA ILE A 658 -25.34 16.24 -18.67
C ILE A 658 -26.68 15.49 -18.43
N SER A 659 -27.57 16.07 -17.61
CA SER A 659 -28.90 15.53 -17.30
C SER A 659 -30.04 16.13 -18.15
N THR A 660 -29.70 16.86 -19.21
CA THR A 660 -30.61 17.46 -20.21
C THR A 660 -30.04 17.23 -21.59
#